data_AF-A0A4V6M2A5-F1
#
_entry.id   AF-A0A4V6M2A5-F1
#
_cell.length_a   1.000
_cell.length_b   1.000
_cell.length_c   1.000
_cell.angle_alpha   90.00
_cell.angle_beta   90.00
_cell.angle_gamma   90.00
#
_symmetry.space_group_name_H-M   'P 1'
#
loop_
_entity.id
_entity.type
_entity.pdbx_description
1 polymer ?
#
loop_
_entity_poly.entity_id
_entity_poly.type
_entity_poly.pdbx_seq_one_letter_code
_entity_poly.pdbx_strand_id
1 'polypeptide(L)'
;MSRWLALVPIIALSPLTASAADEPAGEVTFADHIAPLVFQNCTTCHRPTQVAPFTLLNYAETRKHAKTMLRTMEDRYMPPWHPEPGHGEFRDSRRLSDAQIALFAKWVKAGMPEGDPKKIPALPKFPEGWQLGEPDLVVAMDRPFEVPAAGPDIYQNFVIPLNLAEDKWVTAVEFRATAPVVLHHVLYFLDDSGRGRAKLKKDGQPGFPGMGFRPTGSLGGWAVGATPSKLPEGLALPVKKGSDLVLQTHFHLSGKAEKETITVGLYFADKPPKRTLVNIALPPVFGLFSNVDIPPGKAGFKVTDSFTLPVDVDVVGVGAHAHYLGKTMKADATLPDGTQKKLFAINDWDFNWQGQYVYKEFVRLPKGTVIRSEVTWDNSAANPRNPSDPPVRVRWGEGSTDEMGSIGLRVVAADQADTPKLREALQLHLRQTVIRSRLRGDTVDWDKLGVPAPDLWKNPDLFKKDRESPAPEKKDAKAPVSVRDTDGKVQTPLAVGDAKASVLFFTTTDCPIANAYAPEIAAIVNDFRDSNVRFFAVHVDPDLTADAARTHAKEYGLNLPVVIDAKHELVAATGVTRTPEVAVVLPDGTVAYRGRIDDRFPGLGKKKQAAKERDLRNALTALVAGGTVPTPRTEAVGCSLPTLPVR
;
A
#
# COMPACT_ATOMS: atom_id res chain seq x y z
N MET A 1 -63.80 -20.68 -47.18
CA MET A 1 -64.73 -21.15 -46.13
C MET A 1 -64.57 -20.26 -44.91
N SER A 2 -65.70 -19.84 -44.34
CA SER A 2 -65.89 -18.66 -43.49
C SER A 2 -65.14 -18.62 -42.16
N ARG A 3 -64.80 -17.39 -41.79
CA ARG A 3 -64.50 -16.90 -40.44
C ARG A 3 -65.57 -17.32 -39.43
N TRP A 4 -65.13 -17.71 -38.23
CA TRP A 4 -65.94 -17.66 -37.01
C TRP A 4 -65.18 -16.85 -35.95
N LEU A 5 -65.75 -15.69 -35.62
CA LEU A 5 -65.43 -14.88 -34.45
C LEU A 5 -66.13 -15.51 -33.25
N ALA A 6 -65.39 -15.80 -32.18
CA ALA A 6 -65.96 -16.11 -30.87
C ALA A 6 -65.41 -15.11 -29.85
N LEU A 7 -66.34 -14.31 -29.30
CA LEU A 7 -66.14 -13.41 -28.17
C LEU A 7 -65.77 -14.22 -26.91
N VAL A 8 -64.70 -13.80 -26.22
CA VAL A 8 -64.38 -14.26 -24.85
C VAL A 8 -64.80 -13.17 -23.87
N PRO A 9 -65.47 -13.49 -22.74
CA PRO A 9 -65.97 -12.49 -21.82
C PRO A 9 -64.85 -11.90 -20.96
N ILE A 10 -64.90 -10.58 -20.74
CA ILE A 10 -64.08 -9.86 -19.77
C ILE A 10 -64.62 -10.19 -18.37
N ILE A 11 -63.92 -11.06 -17.64
CA ILE A 11 -64.12 -11.24 -16.20
C ILE A 11 -63.27 -10.18 -15.50
N ALA A 12 -63.93 -9.21 -14.87
CA ALA A 12 -63.30 -8.26 -13.97
C ALA A 12 -62.87 -9.00 -12.69
N LEU A 13 -61.59 -9.34 -12.55
CA LEU A 13 -61.00 -9.70 -11.27
C LEU A 13 -60.71 -8.41 -10.48
N SER A 14 -61.50 -8.17 -9.43
CA SER A 14 -61.11 -7.25 -8.36
C SER A 14 -59.77 -7.70 -7.76
N PRO A 15 -58.86 -6.77 -7.42
CA PRO A 15 -57.61 -7.13 -6.76
C PRO A 15 -57.96 -7.61 -5.35
N LEU A 16 -57.79 -8.91 -5.08
CA LEU A 16 -57.58 -9.36 -3.71
C LEU A 16 -56.31 -8.70 -3.22
N THR A 17 -56.45 -7.69 -2.36
CA THR A 17 -55.39 -7.28 -1.46
C THR A 17 -55.12 -8.47 -0.53
N ALA A 18 -54.19 -9.32 -0.94
CA ALA A 18 -53.57 -10.27 -0.03
C ALA A 18 -52.87 -9.43 1.05
N SER A 19 -53.52 -9.28 2.19
CA SER A 19 -52.84 -8.95 3.44
C SER A 19 -51.74 -9.98 3.57
N ALA A 20 -50.48 -9.53 3.57
CA ALA A 20 -49.36 -10.35 4.00
C ALA A 20 -49.66 -10.78 5.44
N ALA A 21 -50.20 -11.98 5.58
CA ALA A 21 -50.23 -12.65 6.87
C ALA A 21 -48.75 -12.88 7.22
N ASP A 22 -48.28 -12.23 8.29
CA ASP A 22 -47.05 -12.60 8.96
C ASP A 22 -47.09 -14.11 9.22
N GLU A 23 -46.29 -14.88 8.48
CA GLU A 23 -45.91 -16.20 8.97
C GLU A 23 -45.27 -15.99 10.34
N PRO A 24 -45.62 -16.78 11.37
CA PRO A 24 -44.89 -16.74 12.62
C PRO A 24 -43.46 -17.12 12.31
N ALA A 25 -42.55 -16.14 12.30
CA ALA A 25 -41.14 -16.36 12.05
C ALA A 25 -40.66 -17.43 13.02
N GLY A 26 -40.46 -18.65 12.52
CA GLY A 26 -40.14 -19.82 13.33
C GLY A 26 -39.04 -19.53 14.34
N GLU A 27 -39.14 -20.19 15.51
CA GLU A 27 -38.14 -20.04 16.57
C GLU A 27 -36.75 -20.36 16.00
N VAL A 28 -35.78 -19.46 16.20
CA VAL A 28 -34.41 -19.69 15.77
C VAL A 28 -33.78 -20.67 16.74
N THR A 29 -33.45 -21.87 16.27
CA THR A 29 -32.82 -22.95 17.04
C THR A 29 -31.37 -23.18 16.65
N PHE A 30 -30.61 -23.88 17.51
CA PHE A 30 -29.26 -24.30 17.17
C PHE A 30 -29.26 -25.25 15.98
N ALA A 31 -30.09 -26.29 16.01
CA ALA A 31 -30.12 -27.35 15.00
C ALA A 31 -30.42 -26.84 13.59
N ASP A 32 -31.47 -26.01 13.44
CA ASP A 32 -31.91 -25.57 12.12
C ASP A 32 -31.07 -24.39 11.57
N HIS A 33 -30.50 -23.54 12.44
CA HIS A 33 -29.97 -22.23 12.02
C HIS A 33 -28.53 -21.95 12.44
N ILE A 34 -28.14 -22.26 13.68
CA ILE A 34 -26.84 -21.84 14.23
C ILE A 34 -25.75 -22.88 13.99
N ALA A 35 -26.07 -24.17 14.04
CA ALA A 35 -25.11 -25.24 13.81
C ALA A 35 -24.45 -25.13 12.42
N PRO A 36 -25.18 -24.90 11.30
CA PRO A 36 -24.54 -24.67 10.00
C PRO A 36 -23.57 -23.47 10.03
N LEU A 37 -23.96 -22.37 10.68
CA LEU A 37 -23.15 -21.16 10.77
C LEU A 37 -21.84 -21.42 11.54
N VAL A 38 -21.95 -22.02 12.72
CA VAL A 38 -20.80 -22.31 13.59
C VAL A 38 -19.89 -23.37 12.98
N PHE A 39 -20.47 -24.44 12.44
CA PHE A 39 -19.70 -25.53 11.86
C PHE A 39 -18.91 -25.08 10.64
N GLN A 40 -19.51 -24.26 9.76
CA GLN A 40 -18.84 -23.77 8.57
C GLN A 40 -17.75 -22.73 8.87
N ASN A 41 -17.95 -21.84 9.84
CA ASN A 41 -17.10 -20.66 10.01
C ASN A 41 -16.15 -20.71 11.21
N CYS A 42 -16.41 -21.58 12.21
CA CYS A 42 -15.65 -21.61 13.45
C CYS A 42 -14.86 -22.90 13.65
N THR A 43 -15.38 -24.05 13.22
CA THR A 43 -14.80 -25.36 13.58
C THR A 43 -13.48 -25.70 12.90
N THR A 44 -13.09 -24.95 11.86
CA THR A 44 -11.74 -25.05 11.27
C THR A 44 -10.66 -24.79 12.33
N CYS A 45 -10.89 -23.84 13.23
CA CYS A 45 -9.96 -23.50 14.31
C CYS A 45 -10.43 -24.01 15.67
N HIS A 46 -11.74 -24.04 15.92
CA HIS A 46 -12.35 -24.47 17.19
C HIS A 46 -12.65 -25.97 17.23
N ARG A 47 -11.60 -26.77 17.10
CA ARG A 47 -11.62 -28.24 17.22
C ARG A 47 -10.34 -28.73 17.91
N PRO A 48 -10.29 -29.98 18.40
CA PRO A 48 -9.09 -30.51 19.05
C PRO A 48 -7.84 -30.35 18.20
N THR A 49 -6.70 -30.16 18.88
CA THR A 49 -5.35 -30.02 18.29
C THR A 49 -5.18 -28.88 17.29
N GLN A 50 -6.11 -27.91 17.24
CA GLN A 50 -5.98 -26.69 16.46
C GLN A 50 -5.66 -25.50 17.37
N VAL A 51 -5.46 -24.34 16.76
CA VAL A 51 -4.98 -23.12 17.42
C VAL A 51 -5.95 -22.50 18.44
N ALA A 52 -7.26 -22.78 18.35
CA ALA A 52 -8.21 -22.17 19.27
C ALA A 52 -8.23 -22.88 20.64
N PRO A 53 -8.38 -22.12 21.76
CA PRO A 53 -8.27 -22.68 23.11
C PRO A 53 -9.49 -23.52 23.57
N PHE A 54 -10.55 -23.59 22.77
CA PHE A 54 -11.76 -24.37 23.05
C PHE A 54 -12.46 -24.83 21.77
N THR A 55 -13.32 -25.84 21.90
CA THR A 55 -14.06 -26.49 20.81
C THR A 55 -15.45 -25.89 20.62
N LEU A 56 -15.97 -25.98 19.39
CA LEU A 56 -17.32 -25.54 18.99
C LEU A 56 -18.02 -26.59 18.11
N LEU A 57 -17.90 -27.85 18.49
CA LEU A 57 -18.32 -29.02 17.70
C LEU A 57 -19.76 -29.46 17.97
N ASN A 58 -20.44 -28.88 18.96
CA ASN A 58 -21.81 -29.23 19.31
C ASN A 58 -22.56 -28.06 20.00
N TYR A 59 -23.84 -28.29 20.29
CA TYR A 59 -24.71 -27.32 20.95
C TYR A 59 -24.19 -26.90 22.34
N ALA A 60 -23.82 -27.86 23.19
CA ALA A 60 -23.42 -27.57 24.57
C ALA A 60 -22.18 -26.68 24.62
N GLU A 61 -21.20 -26.97 23.76
CA GLU A 61 -19.99 -26.15 23.59
C GLU A 61 -20.32 -24.75 23.05
N THR A 62 -21.13 -24.66 21.99
CA THR A 62 -21.52 -23.37 21.39
C THR A 62 -22.29 -22.51 22.40
N ARG A 63 -23.29 -23.07 23.07
CA ARG A 63 -24.11 -22.38 24.08
C ARG A 63 -23.26 -21.83 25.22
N LYS A 64 -22.26 -22.59 25.68
CA LYS A 64 -21.35 -22.17 26.76
C LYS A 64 -20.62 -20.87 26.42
N HIS A 65 -20.29 -20.66 25.15
CA HIS A 65 -19.51 -19.50 24.68
C HIS A 65 -20.34 -18.45 23.92
N ALA A 66 -21.63 -18.70 23.69
CA ALA A 66 -22.47 -17.94 22.76
C ALA A 66 -22.51 -16.43 23.03
N LYS A 67 -22.59 -15.98 24.28
CA LYS A 67 -22.60 -14.54 24.59
C LYS A 67 -21.28 -13.86 24.21
N THR A 68 -20.15 -14.52 24.48
CA THR A 68 -18.83 -14.04 24.08
C THR A 68 -18.66 -14.08 22.57
N MET A 69 -19.10 -15.17 21.92
CA MET A 69 -19.11 -15.29 20.47
C MET A 69 -19.90 -14.14 19.83
N LEU A 70 -21.11 -13.85 20.33
CA LEU A 70 -21.93 -12.76 19.79
C LEU A 70 -21.19 -11.43 19.86
N ARG A 71 -20.60 -11.08 21.01
CA ARG A 71 -19.84 -9.84 21.18
C ARG A 71 -18.66 -9.76 20.21
N THR A 72 -17.88 -10.83 20.06
CA THR A 72 -16.71 -10.81 19.16
C THR A 72 -17.12 -10.80 17.68
N MET A 73 -18.30 -11.34 17.33
CA MET A 73 -18.87 -11.24 15.99
C MET A 73 -19.39 -9.83 15.70
N GLU A 74 -20.08 -9.19 16.65
CA GLU A 74 -20.55 -7.80 16.55
C GLU A 74 -19.39 -6.82 16.39
N ASP A 75 -18.32 -7.01 17.17
CA ASP A 75 -17.08 -6.21 17.11
C ASP A 75 -16.19 -6.56 15.90
N ARG A 76 -16.59 -7.51 15.04
CA ARG A 76 -15.83 -8.02 13.86
C ARG A 76 -14.45 -8.60 14.18
N TYR A 77 -14.20 -8.93 15.43
CA TYR A 77 -12.97 -9.59 15.85
C TYR A 77 -12.92 -11.05 15.40
N MET A 78 -14.07 -11.74 15.38
CA MET A 78 -14.19 -13.15 14.97
C MET A 78 -15.37 -13.37 14.02
N PRO A 79 -15.25 -14.28 13.03
CA PRO A 79 -14.01 -14.88 12.56
C PRO A 79 -13.07 -13.80 11.98
N PRO A 80 -11.74 -13.96 12.12
CA PRO A 80 -10.80 -12.90 11.80
C PRO A 80 -10.76 -12.69 10.28
N TRP A 81 -11.27 -11.55 9.82
CA TRP A 81 -11.29 -11.17 8.41
C TRP A 81 -11.34 -9.65 8.26
N HIS A 82 -10.17 -9.05 8.04
CA HIS A 82 -9.99 -7.60 8.01
C HIS A 82 -10.38 -6.89 6.70
N PRO A 83 -10.33 -7.52 5.50
CA PRO A 83 -10.70 -6.84 4.27
C PRO A 83 -12.16 -6.36 4.31
N GLU A 84 -12.35 -5.11 3.93
CA GLU A 84 -13.67 -4.49 3.87
C GLU A 84 -14.44 -4.90 2.61
N PRO A 85 -15.77 -5.04 2.68
CA PRO A 85 -16.57 -5.43 1.54
C PRO A 85 -16.53 -4.30 0.50
N GLY A 86 -16.59 -4.66 -0.78
CA GLY A 86 -16.52 -3.68 -1.88
C GLY A 86 -15.15 -3.06 -2.11
N HIS A 87 -14.09 -3.54 -1.44
CA HIS A 87 -12.70 -3.16 -1.69
C HIS A 87 -11.91 -4.40 -2.11
N GLY A 88 -12.32 -4.99 -3.24
CA GLY A 88 -11.82 -6.26 -3.74
C GLY A 88 -12.70 -7.45 -3.34
N GLU A 89 -12.80 -8.43 -4.23
CA GLU A 89 -13.53 -9.68 -4.01
C GLU A 89 -12.51 -10.81 -3.85
N PHE A 90 -12.43 -11.37 -2.64
CA PHE A 90 -11.42 -12.36 -2.27
C PHE A 90 -12.02 -13.76 -2.14
N ARG A 91 -11.20 -14.78 -2.42
CA ARG A 91 -11.54 -16.18 -2.14
C ARG A 91 -11.60 -16.41 -0.63
N ASP A 92 -12.36 -17.43 -0.25
CA ASP A 92 -12.33 -17.99 1.11
C ASP A 92 -12.62 -16.96 2.22
N SER A 93 -13.49 -15.99 1.92
CA SER A 93 -13.92 -15.01 2.92
C SER A 93 -14.57 -15.71 4.11
N ARG A 94 -14.06 -15.42 5.30
CA ARG A 94 -14.57 -15.92 6.59
C ARG A 94 -15.50 -14.93 7.28
N ARG A 95 -15.80 -13.80 6.63
CA ARG A 95 -16.63 -12.74 7.20
C ARG A 95 -18.07 -13.20 7.27
N LEU A 96 -18.66 -13.11 8.47
CA LEU A 96 -20.10 -13.30 8.64
C LEU A 96 -20.86 -12.06 8.13
N SER A 97 -21.96 -12.28 7.44
CA SER A 97 -22.87 -11.21 7.02
C SER A 97 -23.63 -10.64 8.22
N ASP A 98 -24.13 -9.42 8.08
CA ASP A 98 -24.93 -8.75 9.12
C ASP A 98 -26.18 -9.57 9.46
N ALA A 99 -26.77 -10.22 8.46
CA ALA A 99 -27.90 -11.12 8.65
C ALA A 99 -27.52 -12.38 9.45
N GLN A 100 -26.34 -12.95 9.23
CA GLN A 100 -25.86 -14.09 10.01
C GLN A 100 -25.60 -13.71 11.47
N ILE A 101 -25.01 -12.53 11.72
CA ILE A 101 -24.80 -12.02 13.08
C ILE A 101 -26.14 -11.76 13.76
N ALA A 102 -27.09 -11.12 13.07
CA ALA A 102 -28.44 -10.87 13.58
C ALA A 102 -29.21 -12.17 13.89
N LEU A 103 -29.03 -13.21 13.07
CA LEU A 103 -29.60 -14.54 13.31
C LEU A 103 -29.05 -15.16 14.60
N PHE A 104 -27.73 -15.08 14.80
CA PHE A 104 -27.09 -15.54 16.04
C PHE A 104 -27.55 -14.72 17.26
N ALA A 105 -27.66 -13.40 17.11
CA ALA A 105 -28.17 -12.50 18.16
C ALA A 105 -29.61 -12.86 18.55
N LYS A 106 -30.48 -13.15 17.57
CA LYS A 106 -31.86 -13.61 17.80
C LYS A 106 -31.88 -14.91 18.59
N TRP A 107 -31.03 -15.88 18.25
CA TRP A 107 -30.89 -17.13 19.00
C TRP A 107 -30.42 -16.91 20.45
N VAL A 108 -29.42 -16.06 20.66
CA VAL A 108 -28.94 -15.71 22.01
C VAL A 108 -30.03 -15.04 22.83
N LYS A 109 -30.77 -14.09 22.23
CA LYS A 109 -31.90 -13.40 22.88
C LYS A 109 -33.05 -14.34 23.24
N ALA A 110 -33.29 -15.37 22.44
CA ALA A 110 -34.32 -16.38 22.68
C ALA A 110 -33.93 -17.41 23.76
N GLY A 111 -32.77 -17.27 24.43
CA GLY A 111 -32.32 -18.21 25.45
C GLY A 111 -31.54 -19.41 24.89
N MET A 112 -31.13 -19.33 23.61
CA MET A 112 -30.31 -20.32 22.92
C MET A 112 -30.98 -21.70 22.82
N PRO A 113 -32.21 -21.84 22.29
CA PRO A 113 -32.89 -23.13 22.18
C PRO A 113 -32.11 -24.09 21.25
N GLU A 114 -32.02 -25.37 21.63
CA GLU A 114 -31.29 -26.38 20.86
C GLU A 114 -32.00 -26.75 19.55
N GLY A 115 -33.34 -26.87 19.58
CA GLY A 115 -34.13 -27.42 18.48
C GLY A 115 -34.08 -28.96 18.45
N ASP A 116 -34.44 -29.56 17.31
CA ASP A 116 -34.40 -31.01 17.13
C ASP A 116 -32.97 -31.49 16.85
N PRO A 117 -32.33 -32.27 17.75
CA PRO A 117 -30.96 -32.75 17.54
C PRO A 117 -30.76 -33.57 16.26
N LYS A 118 -31.82 -34.19 15.72
CA LYS A 118 -31.77 -34.95 14.47
C LYS A 118 -31.55 -34.07 13.24
N LYS A 119 -31.79 -32.76 13.36
CA LYS A 119 -31.58 -31.79 12.29
C LYS A 119 -30.21 -31.12 12.35
N ILE A 120 -29.43 -31.35 13.40
CA ILE A 120 -28.07 -30.82 13.49
C ILE A 120 -27.27 -31.39 12.30
N PRO A 121 -26.70 -30.55 11.44
CA PRO A 121 -25.92 -31.01 10.30
C PRO A 121 -24.69 -31.79 10.78
N ALA A 122 -24.20 -32.70 9.94
CA ALA A 122 -22.92 -33.35 10.20
C ALA A 122 -21.79 -32.31 10.26
N LEU A 123 -20.81 -32.56 11.14
CA LEU A 123 -19.59 -31.77 11.18
C LEU A 123 -18.85 -31.84 9.83
N PRO A 124 -18.15 -30.77 9.42
CA PRO A 124 -17.26 -30.82 8.28
C PRO A 124 -16.23 -31.94 8.46
N LYS A 125 -15.89 -32.60 7.35
CA LYS A 125 -14.78 -33.56 7.37
C LYS A 125 -13.48 -32.80 7.47
N PHE A 126 -12.67 -33.14 8.47
CA PHE A 126 -11.36 -32.55 8.68
C PHE A 126 -10.30 -33.50 8.12
N PRO A 127 -9.42 -33.06 7.20
CA PRO A 127 -8.38 -33.92 6.68
C PRO A 127 -7.42 -34.35 7.80
N GLU A 128 -7.06 -35.63 7.83
CA GLU A 128 -5.94 -36.12 8.63
C GLU A 128 -4.65 -36.01 7.82
N GLY A 129 -3.54 -35.63 8.48
CA GLY A 129 -2.26 -35.46 7.82
C GLY A 129 -2.16 -34.17 7.01
N TRP A 130 -1.84 -34.28 5.72
CA TRP A 130 -1.60 -33.15 4.81
C TRP A 130 -2.88 -32.81 4.03
N GLN A 131 -3.38 -31.58 4.21
CA GLN A 131 -4.65 -31.12 3.65
C GLN A 131 -4.63 -30.98 2.13
N LEU A 132 -3.46 -30.72 1.54
CA LEU A 132 -3.30 -30.57 0.09
C LEU A 132 -2.88 -31.86 -0.63
N GLY A 133 -2.88 -33.01 0.07
CA GLY A 133 -2.34 -34.28 -0.40
C GLY A 133 -0.90 -34.50 0.04
N GLU A 134 -0.24 -35.56 -0.44
CA GLU A 134 1.16 -35.84 -0.10
C GLU A 134 2.09 -34.75 -0.68
N PRO A 135 2.98 -34.12 0.13
CA PRO A 135 3.96 -33.16 -0.37
C PRO A 135 5.09 -33.82 -1.16
N ASP A 136 5.63 -33.11 -2.14
CA ASP A 136 6.80 -33.56 -2.92
C ASP A 136 8.10 -33.53 -2.12
N LEU A 137 8.19 -32.63 -1.12
CA LEU A 137 9.30 -32.57 -0.18
C LEU A 137 8.77 -32.26 1.22
N VAL A 138 9.19 -33.07 2.19
CA VAL A 138 8.93 -32.83 3.62
C VAL A 138 10.25 -32.51 4.31
N VAL A 139 10.30 -31.38 5.00
CA VAL A 139 11.44 -30.95 5.84
C VAL A 139 10.96 -30.63 7.24
N ALA A 140 11.82 -30.72 8.25
CA ALA A 140 11.44 -30.47 9.64
C ALA A 140 12.56 -29.78 10.40
N MET A 141 12.19 -29.13 11.51
CA MET A 141 13.13 -28.76 12.55
C MET A 141 13.88 -29.99 13.05
N ASP A 142 15.18 -29.85 13.31
CA ASP A 142 16.05 -30.95 13.76
C ASP A 142 15.84 -31.33 15.23
N ARG A 143 15.31 -30.40 16.03
CA ARG A 143 14.97 -30.59 17.44
C ARG A 143 13.85 -29.64 17.88
N PRO A 144 13.09 -29.96 18.94
CA PRO A 144 12.04 -29.07 19.44
C PRO A 144 12.59 -27.78 20.04
N PHE A 145 11.85 -26.69 19.88
CA PHE A 145 12.03 -25.45 20.60
C PHE A 145 11.15 -25.44 21.86
N GLU A 146 11.72 -25.08 23.00
CA GLU A 146 10.98 -24.97 24.26
C GLU A 146 10.34 -23.59 24.38
N VAL A 147 9.00 -23.56 24.44
CA VAL A 147 8.23 -22.34 24.63
C VAL A 147 7.82 -22.27 26.11
N PRO A 148 8.25 -21.24 26.86
CA PRO A 148 7.90 -21.12 28.27
C PRO A 148 6.40 -20.84 28.47
N ALA A 149 5.91 -21.12 29.68
CA ALA A 149 4.51 -20.92 30.03
C ALA A 149 4.09 -19.44 30.06
N ALA A 150 5.00 -18.54 30.45
CA ALA A 150 4.74 -17.11 30.62
C ALA A 150 6.00 -16.28 30.30
N GLY A 151 5.79 -15.00 29.97
CA GLY A 151 6.83 -14.11 29.48
C GLY A 151 6.34 -13.24 28.32
N PRO A 152 7.22 -12.41 27.74
CA PRO A 152 6.91 -11.69 26.52
C PRO A 152 6.82 -12.65 25.33
N ASP A 153 6.19 -12.20 24.24
CA ASP A 153 6.17 -12.94 22.99
C ASP A 153 7.58 -13.21 22.46
N ILE A 154 7.73 -14.35 21.79
CA ILE A 154 9.03 -14.82 21.30
C ILE A 154 9.01 -14.83 19.78
N TYR A 155 10.02 -14.19 19.18
CA TYR A 155 10.33 -14.34 17.76
C TYR A 155 11.58 -15.20 17.61
N GLN A 156 11.47 -16.30 16.86
CA GLN A 156 12.55 -17.25 16.64
C GLN A 156 12.62 -17.68 15.17
N ASN A 157 13.82 -17.76 14.62
CA ASN A 157 14.06 -18.15 13.22
C ASN A 157 14.69 -19.54 13.18
N PHE A 158 14.00 -20.52 12.60
CA PHE A 158 14.51 -21.88 12.44
C PHE A 158 15.06 -22.09 11.04
N VAL A 159 16.32 -22.52 10.91
CA VAL A 159 16.99 -22.74 9.63
C VAL A 159 16.95 -24.22 9.28
N ILE A 160 16.27 -24.55 8.19
CA ILE A 160 16.02 -25.93 7.75
C ILE A 160 16.61 -26.12 6.34
N PRO A 161 17.65 -26.94 6.17
CA PRO A 161 18.19 -27.24 4.85
C PRO A 161 17.18 -27.94 3.95
N LEU A 162 16.96 -27.41 2.74
CA LEU A 162 16.07 -28.07 1.77
C LEU A 162 16.78 -29.18 0.98
N ASN A 163 18.12 -29.12 0.89
CA ASN A 163 18.97 -30.10 0.19
C ASN A 163 18.49 -30.42 -1.25
N LEU A 164 17.94 -29.42 -1.94
CA LEU A 164 17.44 -29.58 -3.30
C LEU A 164 18.59 -29.89 -4.28
N ALA A 165 18.42 -30.93 -5.09
CA ALA A 165 19.36 -31.31 -6.14
C ALA A 165 19.35 -30.32 -7.34
N GLU A 166 18.24 -29.63 -7.54
CA GLU A 166 18.00 -28.69 -8.64
C GLU A 166 17.02 -27.59 -8.20
N ASP A 167 16.92 -26.53 -9.00
CA ASP A 167 15.96 -25.46 -8.76
C ASP A 167 14.52 -26.01 -8.87
N LYS A 168 13.63 -25.59 -7.97
CA LYS A 168 12.23 -26.03 -7.90
C LYS A 168 11.26 -24.85 -7.95
N TRP A 169 10.02 -25.16 -8.29
CA TRP A 169 8.92 -24.20 -8.39
C TRP A 169 7.84 -24.60 -7.39
N VAL A 170 7.69 -23.85 -6.30
CA VAL A 170 6.75 -24.16 -5.22
C VAL A 170 5.37 -23.59 -5.52
N THR A 171 4.34 -24.43 -5.49
CA THR A 171 2.92 -24.04 -5.69
C THR A 171 2.18 -23.90 -4.37
N ALA A 172 2.63 -24.58 -3.31
CA ALA A 172 2.06 -24.45 -1.98
C ALA A 172 3.09 -24.77 -0.90
N VAL A 173 2.84 -24.21 0.28
CA VAL A 173 3.50 -24.59 1.52
C VAL A 173 2.41 -24.96 2.51
N GLU A 174 2.55 -26.12 3.13
CA GLU A 174 1.74 -26.53 4.28
C GLU A 174 2.70 -26.84 5.42
N PHE A 175 2.35 -26.45 6.64
CA PHE A 175 3.13 -26.84 7.81
C PHE A 175 2.25 -27.49 8.85
N ARG A 176 2.88 -28.31 9.68
CA ARG A 176 2.31 -29.00 10.81
C ARG A 176 3.15 -28.69 12.03
N ALA A 177 2.46 -28.45 13.14
CA ALA A 177 3.05 -28.07 14.42
C ALA A 177 2.69 -29.10 15.48
N THR A 178 3.60 -29.30 16.45
CA THR A 178 3.33 -30.18 17.59
C THR A 178 2.57 -29.47 18.71
N ALA A 179 2.71 -28.14 18.82
CA ALA A 179 2.05 -27.28 19.78
C ALA A 179 1.46 -26.03 19.09
N PRO A 180 0.47 -26.18 18.18
CA PRO A 180 -0.11 -25.06 17.43
C PRO A 180 -0.75 -23.97 18.32
N VAL A 181 -1.06 -24.27 19.59
CA VAL A 181 -1.63 -23.31 20.56
C VAL A 181 -0.68 -22.17 20.91
N VAL A 182 0.64 -22.35 20.77
CA VAL A 182 1.63 -21.29 21.02
C VAL A 182 2.02 -20.54 19.74
N LEU A 183 1.52 -20.95 18.57
CA LEU A 183 1.87 -20.33 17.30
C LEU A 183 0.91 -19.20 16.95
N HIS A 184 1.47 -18.05 16.60
CA HIS A 184 0.70 -16.90 16.15
C HIS A 184 0.91 -16.59 14.65
N HIS A 185 2.16 -16.59 14.19
CA HIS A 185 2.45 -16.65 12.75
C HIS A 185 3.80 -17.32 12.46
N VAL A 186 3.93 -17.86 11.25
CA VAL A 186 5.16 -18.49 10.72
C VAL A 186 5.40 -17.94 9.31
N LEU A 187 6.47 -17.19 9.11
CA LEU A 187 6.88 -16.71 7.79
C LEU A 187 7.88 -17.69 7.16
N TYR A 188 7.68 -17.96 5.87
CA TYR A 188 8.49 -18.91 5.09
C TYR A 188 9.50 -18.13 4.25
N PHE A 189 10.70 -17.96 4.78
CA PHE A 189 11.78 -17.27 4.09
C PHE A 189 12.74 -18.25 3.43
N LEU A 190 13.37 -17.82 2.34
CA LEU A 190 14.43 -18.57 1.66
C LEU A 190 15.78 -17.91 1.95
N ASP A 191 16.81 -18.74 2.10
CA ASP A 191 18.19 -18.30 2.23
C ASP A 191 19.13 -19.11 1.32
N ASP A 192 19.51 -18.53 0.18
CA ASP A 192 20.58 -19.04 -0.68
C ASP A 192 21.96 -18.44 -0.36
N SER A 193 22.05 -17.61 0.68
CA SER A 193 23.25 -16.86 1.03
C SER A 193 24.00 -17.39 2.27
N GLY A 194 23.39 -18.29 3.03
CA GLY A 194 23.95 -18.87 4.25
C GLY A 194 23.92 -17.95 5.48
N ARG A 195 23.25 -16.79 5.41
CA ARG A 195 23.14 -15.81 6.50
C ARG A 195 22.42 -16.38 7.73
N GLY A 196 21.39 -17.19 7.53
CA GLY A 196 20.64 -17.84 8.59
C GLY A 196 21.55 -18.79 9.36
N ARG A 197 22.29 -19.66 8.65
CA ARG A 197 23.28 -20.57 9.26
C ARG A 197 24.35 -19.81 10.04
N ALA A 198 24.84 -18.69 9.52
CA ALA A 198 25.84 -17.85 10.19
C ALA A 198 25.35 -17.20 11.49
N LYS A 199 24.02 -17.07 11.69
CA LYS A 199 23.41 -16.55 12.92
C LYS A 199 23.17 -17.61 14.00
N LEU A 200 23.31 -18.90 13.66
CA LEU A 200 23.12 -19.98 14.63
C LEU A 200 24.15 -19.87 15.76
N LYS A 201 23.66 -19.95 17.00
CA LYS A 201 24.50 -19.89 18.20
C LYS A 201 25.04 -21.29 18.53
N LYS A 202 26.16 -21.31 19.26
CA LYS A 202 26.78 -22.55 19.79
C LYS A 202 26.17 -22.99 21.14
N ASP A 203 25.08 -22.36 21.57
CA ASP A 203 24.39 -22.63 22.84
C ASP A 203 23.46 -23.85 22.77
N GLY A 204 23.32 -24.47 21.59
CA GLY A 204 22.48 -25.64 21.39
C GLY A 204 20.99 -25.32 21.22
N GLN A 205 20.55 -24.07 21.34
CA GLN A 205 19.17 -23.69 21.04
C GLN A 205 18.88 -23.84 19.54
N PRO A 206 17.70 -24.34 19.12
CA PRO A 206 17.39 -24.42 17.70
C PRO A 206 17.09 -23.02 17.15
N GLY A 207 17.80 -22.63 16.09
CA GLY A 207 17.57 -21.35 15.42
C GLY A 207 18.25 -20.14 16.07
N PHE A 208 17.73 -18.94 15.79
CA PHE A 208 18.21 -17.67 16.37
C PHE A 208 17.06 -16.68 16.61
N PRO A 209 17.14 -15.82 17.64
CA PRO A 209 16.03 -14.96 18.06
C PRO A 209 15.87 -13.69 17.20
N GLY A 210 14.67 -13.12 17.28
CA GLY A 210 14.32 -11.79 16.76
C GLY A 210 13.63 -11.79 15.38
N MET A 211 13.21 -10.62 14.93
CA MET A 211 12.58 -10.42 13.61
C MET A 211 13.58 -10.05 12.51
N GLY A 212 14.78 -9.60 12.88
CA GLY A 212 15.81 -9.11 11.96
C GLY A 212 16.50 -10.22 11.17
N PHE A 213 15.83 -10.72 10.14
CA PHE A 213 16.37 -11.64 9.15
C PHE A 213 16.19 -11.10 7.73
N ARG A 214 17.24 -11.23 6.91
CA ARG A 214 17.26 -10.72 5.53
C ARG A 214 17.14 -11.87 4.54
N PRO A 215 15.91 -12.21 4.13
CA PRO A 215 15.69 -13.31 3.23
C PRO A 215 16.20 -13.03 1.81
N THR A 216 16.49 -14.09 1.08
CA THR A 216 16.82 -14.08 -0.35
C THR A 216 15.58 -14.31 -1.21
N GLY A 217 14.50 -14.82 -0.60
CA GLY A 217 13.17 -14.97 -1.19
C GLY A 217 12.14 -15.29 -0.11
N SER A 218 10.86 -15.37 -0.48
CA SER A 218 9.78 -15.75 0.43
C SER A 218 8.80 -16.67 -0.27
N LEU A 219 8.32 -17.68 0.46
CA LEU A 219 7.24 -18.56 0.06
C LEU A 219 5.88 -18.13 0.69
N GLY A 220 5.82 -16.92 1.25
CA GLY A 220 4.67 -16.43 2.00
C GLY A 220 4.79 -16.71 3.49
N GLY A 221 3.66 -17.00 4.12
CA GLY A 221 3.60 -17.32 5.54
C GLY A 221 2.20 -17.77 5.95
N TRP A 222 2.11 -18.24 7.18
CA TRP A 222 0.87 -18.60 7.85
C TRP A 222 0.63 -17.68 9.04
N ALA A 223 -0.61 -17.29 9.24
CA ALA A 223 -1.09 -16.64 10.45
C ALA A 223 -2.31 -17.40 10.95
N VAL A 224 -2.64 -17.24 12.24
CA VAL A 224 -3.79 -17.92 12.87
C VAL A 224 -5.04 -17.82 11.97
N GLY A 225 -5.66 -18.98 11.73
CA GLY A 225 -6.87 -19.10 10.91
C GLY A 225 -6.66 -19.16 9.40
N ALA A 226 -5.42 -19.06 8.90
CA ALA A 226 -5.11 -19.38 7.51
C ALA A 226 -5.16 -20.91 7.28
N THR A 227 -5.73 -21.32 6.16
CA THR A 227 -5.72 -22.71 5.66
C THR A 227 -4.72 -22.83 4.51
N PRO A 228 -4.03 -23.97 4.38
CA PRO A 228 -3.12 -24.19 3.26
C PRO A 228 -3.90 -24.16 1.94
N SER A 229 -3.31 -23.54 0.92
CA SER A 229 -3.89 -23.45 -0.42
C SER A 229 -2.79 -23.47 -1.47
N LYS A 230 -3.11 -24.03 -2.65
CA LYS A 230 -2.24 -23.91 -3.82
C LYS A 230 -2.38 -22.52 -4.43
N LEU A 231 -1.27 -21.99 -4.91
CA LEU A 231 -1.29 -20.83 -5.79
C LEU A 231 -2.18 -21.14 -7.00
N PRO A 232 -2.86 -20.11 -7.57
CA PRO A 232 -3.68 -20.30 -8.76
C PRO A 232 -2.91 -20.97 -9.90
N GLU A 233 -3.63 -21.74 -10.72
CA GLU A 233 -3.05 -22.57 -11.78
C GLU A 233 -2.05 -21.80 -12.67
N GLY A 234 -0.89 -22.40 -12.91
CA GLY A 234 0.18 -21.82 -13.73
C GLY A 234 1.11 -20.84 -13.00
N LEU A 235 0.89 -20.59 -11.71
CA LEU A 235 1.77 -19.79 -10.86
C LEU A 235 2.55 -20.65 -9.87
N ALA A 236 3.80 -20.27 -9.61
CA ALA A 236 4.69 -20.90 -8.65
C ALA A 236 5.78 -19.92 -8.21
N LEU A 237 6.40 -20.20 -7.07
CA LEU A 237 7.49 -19.41 -6.49
C LEU A 237 8.83 -20.14 -6.72
N PRO A 238 9.87 -19.47 -7.21
CA PRO A 238 11.18 -20.09 -7.43
C PRO A 238 11.87 -20.41 -6.09
N VAL A 239 12.50 -21.57 -6.02
CA VAL A 239 13.44 -21.97 -4.97
C VAL A 239 14.70 -22.49 -5.63
N LYS A 240 15.86 -21.91 -5.32
CA LYS A 240 17.12 -22.35 -5.91
C LYS A 240 17.64 -23.61 -5.23
N LYS A 241 18.43 -24.39 -5.97
CA LYS A 241 19.22 -25.46 -5.38
C LYS A 241 20.12 -24.91 -4.27
N GLY A 242 20.27 -25.67 -3.19
CA GLY A 242 21.08 -25.28 -2.03
C GLY A 242 20.48 -24.20 -1.12
N SER A 243 19.25 -23.72 -1.38
CA SER A 243 18.56 -22.83 -0.44
C SER A 243 18.20 -23.54 0.87
N ASP A 244 18.28 -22.80 1.98
CA ASP A 244 17.62 -23.15 3.24
C ASP A 244 16.23 -22.51 3.31
N LEU A 245 15.32 -23.17 4.02
CA LEU A 245 14.08 -22.60 4.49
C LEU A 245 14.29 -22.01 5.89
N VAL A 246 13.99 -20.73 6.06
CA VAL A 246 14.05 -20.04 7.35
C VAL A 246 12.62 -19.77 7.82
N LEU A 247 12.21 -20.42 8.90
CA LEU A 247 10.91 -20.25 9.52
C LEU A 247 11.00 -19.19 10.60
N GLN A 248 10.62 -17.95 10.29
CA GLN A 248 10.48 -16.91 11.30
C GLN A 248 9.13 -17.09 12.00
N THR A 249 9.19 -17.53 13.25
CA THR A 249 8.04 -17.95 14.04
C THR A 249 7.82 -16.98 15.19
N HIS A 250 6.59 -16.50 15.31
CA HIS A 250 6.12 -15.69 16.42
C HIS A 250 5.26 -16.55 17.34
N PHE A 251 5.71 -16.68 18.59
CA PHE A 251 5.05 -17.44 19.63
C PHE A 251 4.30 -16.54 20.61
N HIS A 252 3.03 -16.85 20.83
CA HIS A 252 2.23 -16.35 21.96
C HIS A 252 2.19 -17.43 23.04
N LEU A 253 2.55 -17.08 24.27
CA LEU A 253 2.67 -18.05 25.35
C LEU A 253 1.28 -18.44 25.87
N SER A 254 1.05 -19.74 26.04
CA SER A 254 -0.28 -20.31 26.30
C SER A 254 -0.64 -20.45 27.79
N GLY A 255 0.26 -20.05 28.70
CA GLY A 255 0.17 -20.37 30.13
C GLY A 255 0.68 -21.77 30.49
N LYS A 256 1.14 -22.55 29.51
CA LYS A 256 1.77 -23.86 29.68
C LYS A 256 3.09 -23.92 28.92
N ALA A 257 4.07 -24.59 29.49
CA ALA A 257 5.31 -24.84 28.79
C ALA A 257 5.05 -25.86 27.68
N GLU A 258 5.43 -25.53 26.45
CA GLU A 258 5.20 -26.35 25.27
C GLU A 258 6.51 -26.69 24.57
N LYS A 259 6.50 -27.77 23.77
CA LYS A 259 7.62 -28.14 22.90
C LYS A 259 7.15 -28.12 21.45
N GLU A 260 7.67 -27.17 20.68
CA GLU A 260 7.27 -26.98 19.29
C GLU A 260 8.29 -27.60 18.33
N THR A 261 7.80 -28.37 17.37
CA THR A 261 8.54 -28.85 16.21
C THR A 261 7.68 -28.66 14.98
N ILE A 262 8.16 -27.81 14.07
CA ILE A 262 7.49 -27.54 12.81
C ILE A 262 8.00 -28.50 11.73
N THR A 263 7.06 -29.18 11.07
CA THR A 263 7.28 -29.95 9.84
C THR A 263 6.62 -29.21 8.67
N VAL A 264 7.33 -29.05 7.56
CA VAL A 264 6.87 -28.31 6.38
C VAL A 264 6.82 -29.25 5.17
N GLY A 265 5.68 -29.28 4.50
CA GLY A 265 5.48 -29.88 3.19
C GLY A 265 5.53 -28.83 2.10
N LEU A 266 6.38 -29.05 1.10
CA LEU A 266 6.48 -28.24 -0.12
C LEU A 266 5.88 -29.03 -1.28
N TYR A 267 5.05 -28.34 -2.07
CA TYR A 267 4.41 -28.88 -3.25
C TYR A 267 5.00 -28.21 -4.48
N PHE A 268 5.53 -28.98 -5.42
CA PHE A 268 6.22 -28.48 -6.60
C PHE A 268 5.31 -28.47 -7.84
N ALA A 269 5.60 -27.59 -8.78
CA ALA A 269 5.09 -27.65 -10.13
C ALA A 269 6.06 -28.46 -10.99
N ASP A 270 5.52 -29.25 -11.92
CA ASP A 270 6.31 -30.02 -12.89
C ASP A 270 7.08 -29.13 -13.89
N LYS A 271 6.60 -27.88 -14.08
CA LYS A 271 7.12 -26.94 -15.06
C LYS A 271 7.28 -25.55 -14.43
N PRO A 272 8.23 -24.72 -14.94
CA PRO A 272 8.29 -23.31 -14.59
C PRO A 272 6.95 -22.60 -14.83
N PRO A 273 6.61 -21.59 -14.01
CA PRO A 273 5.34 -20.88 -14.14
C PRO A 273 5.30 -20.13 -15.48
N LYS A 274 4.14 -20.13 -16.12
CA LYS A 274 3.92 -19.41 -17.39
C LYS A 274 4.09 -17.91 -17.20
N ARG A 275 3.73 -17.41 -16.01
CA ARG A 275 3.87 -16.01 -15.61
C ARG A 275 4.49 -15.91 -14.23
N THR A 276 5.42 -14.98 -14.08
CA THR A 276 6.17 -14.81 -12.83
C THR A 276 5.48 -13.82 -11.90
N LEU A 277 5.28 -14.24 -10.65
CA LEU A 277 4.78 -13.36 -9.59
C LEU A 277 5.80 -12.26 -9.27
N VAL A 278 5.30 -11.04 -9.15
CA VAL A 278 6.03 -9.85 -8.73
C VAL A 278 5.23 -9.19 -7.60
N ASN A 279 5.93 -8.76 -6.55
CA ASN A 279 5.30 -8.06 -5.43
C ASN A 279 5.52 -6.55 -5.58
N ILE A 280 4.42 -5.79 -5.67
CA ILE A 280 4.43 -4.32 -5.60
C ILE A 280 4.15 -3.94 -4.15
N ALA A 281 5.17 -3.48 -3.42
CA ALA A 281 5.05 -3.04 -2.03
C ALA A 281 5.00 -1.51 -1.94
N LEU A 282 3.92 -0.96 -1.37
CA LEU A 282 3.68 0.48 -1.28
C LEU A 282 3.29 0.87 0.16
N PRO A 283 4.12 1.65 0.89
CA PRO A 283 5.48 2.04 0.52
C PRO A 283 6.45 0.84 0.45
N PRO A 284 7.56 0.94 -0.31
CA PRO A 284 8.54 -0.13 -0.40
C PRO A 284 9.30 -0.29 0.92
N VAL A 285 9.85 -1.49 1.16
CA VAL A 285 10.63 -1.83 2.36
C VAL A 285 9.89 -1.46 3.66
N PHE A 286 8.59 -1.76 3.70
CA PHE A 286 7.74 -1.53 4.88
C PHE A 286 7.78 -0.09 5.42
N GLY A 287 7.97 0.89 4.53
CA GLY A 287 7.99 2.29 4.91
C GLY A 287 9.32 2.83 5.45
N LEU A 288 10.41 2.05 5.39
CA LEU A 288 11.74 2.45 5.88
C LEU A 288 12.17 3.84 5.36
N PHE A 289 11.89 4.11 4.09
CA PHE A 289 12.24 5.37 3.42
C PHE A 289 11.05 6.34 3.28
N SER A 290 10.02 6.17 4.12
CA SER A 290 8.75 6.91 4.03
C SER A 290 8.50 7.82 5.23
N ASN A 291 9.53 8.10 6.03
CA ASN A 291 9.48 8.95 7.22
C ASN A 291 8.44 8.48 8.26
N VAL A 292 8.47 7.18 8.61
CA VAL A 292 7.68 6.68 9.74
C VAL A 292 8.37 7.14 11.04
N ASP A 293 8.03 8.36 11.48
CA ASP A 293 8.40 8.96 12.78
C ASP A 293 7.13 9.57 13.40
N ILE A 294 6.51 8.81 14.30
CA ILE A 294 5.17 9.06 14.85
C ILE A 294 5.31 9.73 16.22
N PRO A 295 4.94 11.02 16.35
CA PRO A 295 5.01 11.71 17.64
C PRO A 295 4.09 11.08 18.71
N PRO A 296 4.44 11.21 20.01
CA PRO A 296 3.53 10.87 21.10
C PRO A 296 2.18 11.57 20.96
N GLY A 297 1.08 10.88 21.22
CA GLY A 297 -0.26 11.47 21.18
C GLY A 297 -0.82 11.67 19.76
N LYS A 298 -0.05 11.39 18.70
CA LYS A 298 -0.48 11.61 17.32
C LYS A 298 -1.47 10.53 16.88
N ALA A 299 -2.75 10.86 16.93
CA ALA A 299 -3.78 10.10 16.22
C ALA A 299 -3.69 10.34 14.70
N GLY A 300 -3.84 9.28 13.91
CA GLY A 300 -3.93 9.35 12.44
C GLY A 300 -2.66 9.84 11.75
N PHE A 301 -1.47 9.45 12.24
CA PHE A 301 -0.25 9.63 11.46
C PHE A 301 -0.38 8.84 10.15
N LYS A 302 -0.02 9.44 9.03
CA LYS A 302 -0.33 8.88 7.72
C LYS A 302 0.87 8.90 6.79
N VAL A 303 1.07 7.79 6.09
CA VAL A 303 2.00 7.65 4.97
C VAL A 303 1.22 7.21 3.74
N THR A 304 1.53 7.81 2.59
CA THR A 304 0.97 7.44 1.29
C THR A 304 2.10 7.19 0.31
N ASP A 305 1.87 6.27 -0.61
CA ASP A 305 2.76 6.04 -1.75
C ASP A 305 1.95 5.79 -3.02
N SER A 306 2.58 5.92 -4.17
CA SER A 306 1.93 5.70 -5.46
C SER A 306 2.90 5.12 -6.49
N PHE A 307 2.40 4.21 -7.32
CA PHE A 307 3.16 3.56 -8.37
C PHE A 307 2.34 3.48 -9.67
N THR A 308 2.91 3.97 -10.77
CA THR A 308 2.30 3.90 -12.10
C THR A 308 2.77 2.63 -12.80
N LEU A 309 1.82 1.81 -13.27
CA LEU A 309 2.13 0.56 -13.94
C LEU A 309 2.81 0.80 -15.30
N PRO A 310 4.00 0.22 -15.58
CA PRO A 310 4.70 0.37 -16.85
C PRO A 310 4.17 -0.56 -17.96
N VAL A 311 3.35 -1.54 -17.58
CA VAL A 311 2.82 -2.65 -18.38
C VAL A 311 1.44 -3.04 -17.84
N ASP A 312 0.66 -3.78 -18.61
CA ASP A 312 -0.59 -4.38 -18.13
C ASP A 312 -0.27 -5.47 -17.10
N VAL A 313 -1.04 -5.55 -16.02
CA VAL A 313 -0.87 -6.57 -14.97
C VAL A 313 -2.20 -7.19 -14.56
N ASP A 314 -2.14 -8.42 -14.07
CA ASP A 314 -3.20 -9.09 -13.34
C ASP A 314 -2.83 -9.14 -11.86
N VAL A 315 -3.62 -8.49 -11.00
CA VAL A 315 -3.43 -8.57 -9.55
C VAL A 315 -4.02 -9.88 -9.05
N VAL A 316 -3.16 -10.72 -8.48
CA VAL A 316 -3.45 -12.07 -7.99
C VAL A 316 -3.93 -12.04 -6.54
N GLY A 317 -3.29 -11.20 -5.72
CA GLY A 317 -3.60 -11.10 -4.30
C GLY A 317 -3.02 -9.86 -3.66
N VAL A 318 -3.39 -9.62 -2.42
CA VAL A 318 -2.98 -8.47 -1.62
C VAL A 318 -2.73 -8.91 -0.17
N GLY A 319 -1.80 -8.24 0.47
CA GLY A 319 -1.52 -8.37 1.90
C GLY A 319 -1.15 -7.02 2.48
N ALA A 320 -1.27 -6.89 3.79
CA ALA A 320 -0.94 -5.69 4.54
C ALA A 320 -0.07 -6.07 5.74
N HIS A 321 0.77 -5.12 6.16
CA HIS A 321 1.63 -5.28 7.33
C HIS A 321 1.88 -3.93 7.99
N ALA A 322 1.68 -3.85 9.31
CA ALA A 322 2.11 -2.79 10.21
C ALA A 322 2.16 -3.33 11.64
N HIS A 323 2.78 -2.63 12.59
CA HIS A 323 2.85 -3.07 13.98
C HIS A 323 1.66 -2.54 14.81
N TYR A 324 1.83 -2.45 16.13
CA TYR A 324 0.76 -2.24 17.11
C TYR A 324 -0.03 -0.93 16.96
N LEU A 325 0.62 0.13 16.48
CA LEU A 325 -0.01 1.43 16.25
C LEU A 325 -0.74 1.49 14.91
N GLY A 326 -0.54 0.53 14.01
CA GLY A 326 -1.24 0.48 12.72
C GLY A 326 -2.75 0.55 12.91
N LYS A 327 -3.44 1.35 12.09
CA LYS A 327 -4.88 1.60 12.24
C LYS A 327 -5.67 1.34 10.98
N THR A 328 -5.28 1.90 9.83
CA THR A 328 -5.95 1.65 8.55
C THR A 328 -4.96 1.40 7.43
N MET A 329 -5.37 0.61 6.44
CA MET A 329 -4.63 0.40 5.20
C MET A 329 -5.57 0.41 4.02
N LYS A 330 -5.27 1.20 2.99
CA LYS A 330 -6.11 1.31 1.78
C LYS A 330 -5.25 1.28 0.53
N ALA A 331 -5.69 0.56 -0.48
CA ALA A 331 -5.13 0.62 -1.82
C ALA A 331 -6.24 0.79 -2.86
N ASP A 332 -6.07 1.79 -3.71
CA ASP A 332 -6.97 2.13 -4.81
C ASP A 332 -6.15 2.27 -6.11
N ALA A 333 -6.82 2.17 -7.25
CA ALA A 333 -6.23 2.34 -8.57
C ALA A 333 -7.02 3.34 -9.39
N THR A 334 -6.32 4.29 -10.02
CA THR A 334 -6.86 5.17 -11.05
C THR A 334 -6.40 4.67 -12.41
N LEU A 335 -7.32 4.21 -13.25
CA LEU A 335 -7.05 3.72 -14.60
C LEU A 335 -6.70 4.88 -15.56
N PRO A 336 -6.11 4.60 -16.73
CA PRO A 336 -5.74 5.63 -17.72
C PRO A 336 -6.89 6.50 -18.22
N ASP A 337 -8.12 5.97 -18.19
CA ASP A 337 -9.36 6.68 -18.54
C ASP A 337 -9.92 7.52 -17.37
N GLY A 338 -9.26 7.51 -16.21
CA GLY A 338 -9.70 8.19 -14.99
C GLY A 338 -10.61 7.34 -14.09
N THR A 339 -11.01 6.13 -14.50
CA THR A 339 -11.86 5.25 -13.71
C THR A 339 -11.18 4.87 -12.40
N GLN A 340 -11.90 4.99 -11.28
CA GLN A 340 -11.41 4.61 -9.96
C GLN A 340 -11.81 3.18 -9.62
N LYS A 341 -10.86 2.39 -9.12
CA LYS A 341 -11.07 1.01 -8.69
C LYS A 341 -10.52 0.79 -7.29
N LYS A 342 -11.38 0.34 -6.38
CA LYS A 342 -10.99 -0.04 -5.02
C LYS A 342 -10.34 -1.41 -5.06
N LEU A 343 -9.10 -1.51 -4.57
CA LEU A 343 -8.37 -2.78 -4.57
C LEU A 343 -8.41 -3.45 -3.21
N PHE A 344 -8.22 -2.69 -2.13
CA PHE A 344 -8.08 -3.26 -0.79
C PHE A 344 -8.32 -2.21 0.28
N ALA A 345 -8.99 -2.59 1.38
CA ALA A 345 -9.10 -1.75 2.56
C ALA A 345 -9.19 -2.58 3.85
N ILE A 346 -8.52 -2.10 4.89
CA ILE A 346 -8.68 -2.50 6.29
C ILE A 346 -8.91 -1.21 7.08
N ASN A 347 -10.05 -1.09 7.78
CA ASN A 347 -10.37 0.10 8.58
C ASN A 347 -10.05 -0.05 10.07
N ASP A 348 -9.85 -1.27 10.57
CA ASP A 348 -9.37 -1.54 11.92
C ASP A 348 -8.27 -2.59 11.85
N TRP A 349 -7.03 -2.15 11.63
CA TRP A 349 -5.88 -3.03 11.63
C TRP A 349 -5.67 -3.62 13.03
N ASP A 350 -5.40 -4.92 13.06
CA ASP A 350 -4.98 -5.64 14.25
C ASP A 350 -3.70 -6.42 13.92
N PHE A 351 -2.61 -6.08 14.61
CA PHE A 351 -1.30 -6.72 14.44
C PHE A 351 -1.36 -8.24 14.66
N ASN A 352 -2.36 -8.72 15.39
CA ASN A 352 -2.55 -10.14 15.65
C ASN A 352 -3.03 -10.92 14.40
N TRP A 353 -3.49 -10.23 13.36
CA TRP A 353 -4.17 -10.87 12.23
C TRP A 353 -3.61 -10.43 10.87
N GLN A 354 -2.42 -10.94 10.55
CA GLN A 354 -1.68 -10.58 9.34
C GLN A 354 -1.98 -11.51 8.17
N GLY A 355 -3.19 -11.39 7.63
CA GLY A 355 -3.68 -12.23 6.52
C GLY A 355 -3.08 -11.89 5.16
N GLN A 356 -3.07 -12.89 4.28
CA GLN A 356 -2.80 -12.77 2.85
C GLN A 356 -4.07 -13.16 2.07
N TYR A 357 -4.50 -12.32 1.13
CA TYR A 357 -5.79 -12.46 0.47
C TYR A 357 -5.59 -12.67 -1.03
N VAL A 358 -6.23 -13.70 -1.60
CA VAL A 358 -6.20 -14.00 -3.04
C VAL A 358 -7.53 -13.57 -3.63
N TYR A 359 -7.52 -12.84 -4.74
CA TYR A 359 -8.77 -12.43 -5.38
C TYR A 359 -9.52 -13.63 -5.95
N LYS A 360 -10.86 -13.56 -5.93
CA LYS A 360 -11.73 -14.55 -6.58
C LYS A 360 -11.37 -14.70 -8.05
N GLU A 361 -11.28 -13.55 -8.72
CA GLU A 361 -10.80 -13.38 -10.09
C GLU A 361 -9.65 -12.39 -10.10
N PHE A 362 -8.64 -12.60 -10.95
CA PHE A 362 -7.54 -11.66 -11.02
C PHE A 362 -8.02 -10.29 -11.51
N VAL A 363 -7.53 -9.25 -10.85
CA VAL A 363 -7.90 -7.88 -11.21
C VAL A 363 -6.96 -7.39 -12.30
N ARG A 364 -7.43 -7.36 -13.55
CA ARG A 364 -6.72 -6.71 -14.67
C ARG A 364 -6.61 -5.21 -14.41
N LEU A 365 -5.39 -4.68 -14.50
CA LEU A 365 -5.08 -3.26 -14.50
C LEU A 365 -4.22 -2.95 -15.74
N PRO A 366 -4.67 -2.03 -16.62
CA PRO A 366 -3.89 -1.64 -17.79
C PRO A 366 -2.65 -0.82 -17.42
N LYS A 367 -1.65 -0.83 -18.29
CA LYS A 367 -0.50 0.07 -18.28
C LYS A 367 -0.98 1.52 -18.11
N GLY A 368 -0.25 2.29 -17.31
CA GLY A 368 -0.59 3.68 -16.99
C GLY A 368 -1.54 3.82 -15.80
N THR A 369 -2.13 2.72 -15.31
CA THR A 369 -2.87 2.75 -14.03
C THR A 369 -1.96 3.23 -12.91
N VAL A 370 -2.45 4.16 -12.10
CA VAL A 370 -1.78 4.65 -10.89
C VAL A 370 -2.37 3.92 -9.69
N ILE A 371 -1.57 3.07 -9.06
CA ILE A 371 -1.93 2.42 -7.79
C ILE A 371 -1.49 3.34 -6.66
N ARG A 372 -2.39 3.66 -5.74
CA ARG A 372 -2.12 4.47 -4.56
C ARG A 372 -2.33 3.64 -3.31
N SER A 373 -1.41 3.72 -2.35
CA SER A 373 -1.59 3.17 -1.02
C SER A 373 -1.63 4.27 0.05
N GLU A 374 -2.33 3.97 1.14
CA GLU A 374 -2.41 4.76 2.36
C GLU A 374 -2.29 3.83 3.56
N VAL A 375 -1.36 4.11 4.47
CA VAL A 375 -1.22 3.45 5.77
C VAL A 375 -1.34 4.51 6.85
N THR A 376 -2.13 4.23 7.89
CA THR A 376 -2.28 5.14 9.03
C THR A 376 -1.97 4.45 10.35
N TRP A 377 -1.50 5.23 11.32
CA TRP A 377 -1.18 4.82 12.68
C TRP A 377 -1.83 5.73 13.71
N ASP A 378 -2.12 5.19 14.88
CA ASP A 378 -2.66 5.91 16.03
C ASP A 378 -1.75 5.73 17.26
N ASN A 379 -0.94 6.75 17.55
CA ASN A 379 -0.08 6.81 18.74
C ASN A 379 -0.70 7.64 19.88
N SER A 380 -2.03 7.72 19.94
CA SER A 380 -2.73 8.37 21.04
C SER A 380 -2.86 7.45 22.26
N ALA A 381 -3.09 8.04 23.43
CA ALA A 381 -3.40 7.30 24.66
C ALA A 381 -4.78 6.61 24.59
N ALA A 382 -5.62 6.97 23.62
CA ALA A 382 -6.93 6.36 23.40
C ALA A 382 -6.85 5.07 22.57
N ASN A 383 -5.70 4.78 21.93
CA ASN A 383 -5.50 3.52 21.21
C ASN A 383 -5.24 2.39 22.23
N PRO A 384 -6.17 1.43 22.43
CA PRO A 384 -5.98 0.35 23.39
C PRO A 384 -4.86 -0.62 22.98
N ARG A 385 -4.41 -0.57 21.72
CA ARG A 385 -3.30 -1.38 21.20
C ARG A 385 -1.95 -0.66 21.33
N ASN A 386 -1.88 0.55 21.90
CA ASN A 386 -0.61 1.24 22.11
C ASN A 386 0.23 0.48 23.16
N PRO A 387 1.45 0.02 22.82
CA PRO A 387 2.29 -0.73 23.75
C PRO A 387 2.96 0.16 24.81
N SER A 388 2.71 1.47 24.82
CA SER A 388 3.29 2.42 25.76
C SER A 388 2.24 3.30 26.42
N ASP A 389 2.28 3.39 27.74
CA ASP A 389 1.47 4.30 28.55
C ASP A 389 2.38 5.03 29.57
N PRO A 390 2.59 6.36 29.43
CA PRO A 390 2.04 7.24 28.39
C PRO A 390 2.65 6.97 26.99
N PRO A 391 2.00 7.41 25.90
CA PRO A 391 2.55 7.27 24.55
C PRO A 391 3.95 7.88 24.41
N VAL A 392 4.82 7.22 23.65
CA VAL A 392 6.19 7.67 23.36
C VAL A 392 6.37 7.88 21.86
N ARG A 393 7.45 8.53 21.43
CA ARG A 393 7.75 8.70 20.00
C ARG A 393 8.14 7.34 19.43
N VAL A 394 7.47 6.90 18.37
CA VAL A 394 7.74 5.62 17.71
C VAL A 394 8.28 5.87 16.30
N ARG A 395 9.32 5.15 15.92
CA ARG A 395 9.97 5.28 14.60
C ARG A 395 9.93 3.97 13.85
N TRP A 396 10.33 4.01 12.59
CA TRP A 396 10.55 2.80 11.82
C TRP A 396 11.51 1.84 12.54
N GLY A 397 11.16 0.55 12.60
CA GLY A 397 12.06 -0.47 13.14
C GLY A 397 11.49 -1.87 13.03
N GLU A 398 12.36 -2.87 13.22
CA GLU A 398 11.98 -4.29 13.14
C GLU A 398 11.33 -4.81 14.42
N GLY A 399 11.39 -4.09 15.54
CA GLY A 399 10.72 -4.45 16.78
C GLY A 399 9.21 -4.20 16.71
N SER A 400 8.42 -5.00 17.42
CA SER A 400 6.95 -4.86 17.44
C SER A 400 6.49 -3.57 18.13
N THR A 401 7.34 -2.99 18.99
CA THR A 401 7.15 -1.67 19.62
C THR A 401 7.74 -0.52 18.81
N ASP A 402 8.52 -0.81 17.75
CA ASP A 402 8.77 0.11 16.65
C ASP A 402 7.59 0.05 15.66
N GLU A 403 7.67 0.76 14.53
CA GLU A 403 6.65 0.64 13.48
C GLU A 403 7.18 0.24 12.11
N MET A 404 6.29 -0.37 11.34
CA MET A 404 6.43 -0.70 9.93
C MET A 404 5.07 -0.48 9.25
N GLY A 405 5.05 -0.37 7.92
CA GLY A 405 3.80 -0.19 7.19
C GLY A 405 3.94 -0.42 5.70
N SER A 406 3.19 -1.36 5.13
CA SER A 406 3.08 -1.50 3.68
C SER A 406 1.87 -2.33 3.26
N ILE A 407 1.39 -2.06 2.05
CA ILE A 407 0.48 -2.92 1.32
C ILE A 407 1.26 -3.57 0.18
N GLY A 408 1.26 -4.91 0.15
CA GLY A 408 1.88 -5.72 -0.89
C GLY A 408 0.83 -6.26 -1.85
N LEU A 409 0.93 -5.89 -3.13
CA LEU A 409 0.11 -6.44 -4.21
C LEU A 409 0.94 -7.48 -4.97
N ARG A 410 0.49 -8.74 -4.94
CA ARG A 410 1.05 -9.82 -5.77
C ARG A 410 0.42 -9.72 -7.15
N VAL A 411 1.24 -9.47 -8.15
CA VAL A 411 0.82 -9.30 -9.54
C VAL A 411 1.59 -10.22 -10.47
N VAL A 412 1.03 -10.45 -11.65
CA VAL A 412 1.77 -10.96 -12.81
C VAL A 412 1.60 -9.97 -13.96
N ALA A 413 2.64 -9.80 -14.78
CA ALA A 413 2.46 -9.06 -16.03
C ALA A 413 1.48 -9.82 -16.94
N ALA A 414 0.64 -9.10 -17.70
CA ALA A 414 -0.32 -9.73 -18.61
C ALA A 414 0.44 -10.56 -19.67
N ASP A 415 1.54 -10.03 -20.20
CA ASP A 415 2.55 -10.74 -20.98
C ASP A 415 3.77 -11.06 -20.09
N GLN A 416 4.22 -12.31 -20.09
CA GLN A 416 5.41 -12.72 -19.35
C GLN A 416 6.68 -11.95 -19.79
N ALA A 417 6.78 -11.57 -21.07
CA ALA A 417 7.90 -10.81 -21.62
C ALA A 417 8.06 -9.42 -20.99
N ASP A 418 6.99 -8.89 -20.39
CA ASP A 418 6.95 -7.58 -19.73
C ASP A 418 7.40 -7.61 -18.26
N THR A 419 7.59 -8.80 -17.68
CA THR A 419 8.03 -8.98 -16.28
C THR A 419 9.32 -8.23 -15.94
N PRO A 420 10.39 -8.26 -16.77
CA PRO A 420 11.62 -7.51 -16.50
C PRO A 420 11.37 -6.01 -16.38
N LYS A 421 10.54 -5.45 -17.27
CA LYS A 421 10.19 -4.02 -17.27
C LYS A 421 9.41 -3.61 -16.02
N LEU A 422 8.50 -4.47 -15.55
CA LEU A 422 7.82 -4.24 -14.27
C LEU A 422 8.80 -4.21 -13.09
N ARG A 423 9.75 -5.16 -13.04
CA ARG A 423 10.77 -5.23 -11.98
C ARG A 423 11.70 -4.02 -11.99
N GLU A 424 12.13 -3.59 -13.17
CA GLU A 424 12.96 -2.39 -13.35
C GLU A 424 12.23 -1.14 -12.82
N ALA A 425 10.95 -0.97 -13.16
CA ALA A 425 10.16 0.15 -12.65
C ALA A 425 10.02 0.13 -11.13
N LEU A 426 9.86 -1.03 -10.50
CA LEU A 426 9.83 -1.16 -9.03
C LEU A 426 11.18 -0.83 -8.39
N GLN A 427 12.28 -1.25 -9.00
CA GLN A 427 13.63 -0.88 -8.56
C GLN A 427 13.84 0.64 -8.66
N LEU A 428 13.38 1.26 -9.75
CA LEU A 428 13.43 2.71 -9.91
C LEU A 428 12.57 3.42 -8.85
N HIS A 429 11.36 2.92 -8.57
CA HIS A 429 10.49 3.46 -7.52
C HIS A 429 11.14 3.38 -6.13
N LEU A 430 11.79 2.25 -5.80
CA LEU A 430 12.57 2.11 -4.57
C LEU A 430 13.71 3.14 -4.53
N ARG A 431 14.51 3.26 -5.59
CA ARG A 431 15.60 4.25 -5.67
C ARG A 431 15.09 5.66 -5.45
N GLN A 432 13.99 6.04 -6.13
CA GLN A 432 13.37 7.35 -5.95
C GLN A 432 12.88 7.56 -4.52
N THR A 433 12.33 6.53 -3.88
CA THR A 433 11.90 6.60 -2.47
C THR A 433 13.09 6.83 -1.53
N VAL A 434 14.20 6.12 -1.73
CA VAL A 434 15.45 6.34 -0.97
C VAL A 434 15.98 7.77 -1.14
N ILE A 435 16.00 8.29 -2.38
CA ILE A 435 16.42 9.67 -2.65
C ILE A 435 15.51 10.67 -1.94
N ARG A 436 14.19 10.51 -2.06
CA ARG A 436 13.20 11.37 -1.38
C ARG A 436 13.40 11.36 0.13
N SER A 437 13.63 10.20 0.72
CA SER A 437 13.89 10.02 2.15
C SER A 437 15.12 10.80 2.59
N ARG A 438 16.24 10.63 1.88
CA ARG A 438 17.47 11.37 2.16
C ARG A 438 17.31 12.89 1.99
N LEU A 439 16.63 13.34 0.94
CA LEU A 439 16.40 14.77 0.69
C LEU A 439 15.48 15.42 1.73
N ARG A 440 14.54 14.66 2.31
CA ARG A 440 13.74 15.12 3.46
C ARG A 440 14.56 15.22 4.75
N GLY A 441 15.75 14.62 4.80
CA GLY A 441 16.56 14.52 6.00
C GLY A 441 16.11 13.40 6.94
N ASP A 442 15.39 12.39 6.43
CA ASP A 442 15.00 11.22 7.23
C ASP A 442 16.26 10.53 7.77
N THR A 443 16.24 10.10 9.03
CA THR A 443 17.31 9.31 9.62
C THR A 443 17.01 7.82 9.48
N VAL A 444 18.03 7.05 9.09
CA VAL A 444 17.97 5.58 9.05
C VAL A 444 19.08 5.03 9.93
N ASP A 445 18.70 4.18 10.87
CA ASP A 445 19.63 3.50 11.78
C ASP A 445 20.17 2.22 11.10
N TRP A 446 21.28 2.40 10.37
CA TRP A 446 21.93 1.32 9.61
C TRP A 446 22.57 0.26 10.51
N ASP A 447 23.01 0.65 11.71
CA ASP A 447 23.59 -0.25 12.69
C ASP A 447 22.52 -1.16 13.27
N LYS A 448 21.34 -0.62 13.63
CA LYS A 448 20.16 -1.40 14.04
C LYS A 448 19.71 -2.36 12.93
N LEU A 449 19.80 -1.94 11.67
CA LEU A 449 19.49 -2.77 10.50
C LEU A 449 20.56 -3.86 10.21
N GLY A 450 21.72 -3.79 10.85
CA GLY A 450 22.82 -4.75 10.66
C GLY A 450 23.41 -4.74 9.25
N VAL A 451 23.33 -3.62 8.52
CA VAL A 451 23.98 -3.47 7.21
C VAL A 451 24.64 -2.12 7.03
N PRO A 452 25.72 -2.05 6.24
CA PRO A 452 26.24 -0.75 5.85
C PRO A 452 25.17 0.03 5.10
N ALA A 453 25.13 1.35 5.35
CA ALA A 453 24.32 2.23 4.53
C ALA A 453 24.70 2.01 3.05
N PRO A 454 23.71 1.81 2.16
CA PRO A 454 23.96 1.57 0.75
C PRO A 454 24.69 2.78 0.18
N ASP A 455 25.46 2.58 -0.89
CA ASP A 455 26.25 3.67 -1.45
C ASP A 455 25.37 4.85 -1.89
N LEU A 456 24.15 4.58 -2.36
CA LEU A 456 23.11 5.59 -2.63
C LEU A 456 22.77 6.49 -1.42
N TRP A 457 22.89 5.95 -0.21
CA TRP A 457 22.72 6.70 1.04
C TRP A 457 23.96 7.49 1.44
N LYS A 458 25.16 6.97 1.15
CA LYS A 458 26.44 7.60 1.54
C LYS A 458 26.87 8.69 0.55
N ASN A 459 26.76 8.42 -0.74
CA ASN A 459 27.32 9.26 -1.79
C ASN A 459 26.22 9.95 -2.61
N PRO A 460 26.00 11.27 -2.44
CA PRO A 460 25.01 12.01 -3.22
C PRO A 460 25.38 12.13 -4.70
N ASP A 461 26.66 11.90 -5.04
CA ASP A 461 27.20 11.97 -6.40
C ASP A 461 27.07 10.67 -7.20
N LEU A 462 26.54 9.56 -6.65
CA LEU A 462 26.33 8.34 -7.44
C LEU A 462 25.31 8.51 -8.57
N PHE A 463 24.48 9.55 -8.51
CA PHE A 463 23.63 9.96 -9.62
C PHE A 463 24.36 10.83 -10.67
N LYS A 464 25.63 11.20 -10.43
CA LYS A 464 26.51 11.73 -11.49
C LYS A 464 27.08 10.61 -12.37
N LYS A 465 27.25 9.39 -11.83
CA LYS A 465 27.90 8.26 -12.53
C LYS A 465 26.93 7.36 -13.32
N ASP A 466 25.67 7.24 -12.90
CA ASP A 466 24.63 6.53 -13.68
C ASP A 466 23.97 7.42 -14.77
N ARG A 467 24.69 8.47 -15.24
CA ARG A 467 24.39 9.18 -16.49
C ARG A 467 24.84 8.41 -17.74
N GLU A 468 25.18 7.13 -17.62
CA GLU A 468 25.21 6.19 -18.73
C GLU A 468 23.92 5.37 -18.76
N SER A 469 22.79 6.07 -18.90
CA SER A 469 21.69 5.51 -19.69
C SER A 469 22.21 5.26 -21.11
N PRO A 470 21.70 4.27 -21.87
CA PRO A 470 22.01 4.19 -23.29
C PRO A 470 21.78 5.58 -23.87
N ALA A 471 22.78 6.07 -24.62
CA ALA A 471 22.79 7.42 -25.16
C ALA A 471 21.38 7.78 -25.63
N PRO A 472 20.82 8.94 -25.24
CA PRO A 472 19.54 9.33 -25.76
C PRO A 472 19.69 9.28 -27.28
N GLU A 473 18.87 8.47 -27.94
CA GLU A 473 18.62 8.68 -29.36
C GLU A 473 18.40 10.18 -29.51
N LYS A 474 19.18 10.80 -30.39
CA LYS A 474 19.00 12.19 -30.77
C LYS A 474 17.55 12.32 -31.23
N LYS A 475 16.66 12.67 -30.31
CA LYS A 475 15.38 13.26 -30.66
C LYS A 475 15.75 14.58 -31.27
N ASP A 476 15.43 14.73 -32.54
CA ASP A 476 15.52 15.99 -33.25
C ASP A 476 15.05 17.11 -32.32
N ALA A 477 15.90 18.13 -32.18
CA ALA A 477 15.61 19.28 -31.34
C ALA A 477 14.27 19.88 -31.78
N LYS A 478 13.21 19.58 -31.01
CA LYS A 478 11.91 20.18 -31.21
C LYS A 478 12.11 21.68 -31.06
N ALA A 479 11.65 22.46 -32.04
CA ALA A 479 11.84 23.91 -32.05
C ALA A 479 11.42 24.52 -30.70
N PRO A 480 12.17 25.51 -30.17
CA PRO A 480 11.88 26.11 -28.88
C PRO A 480 10.45 26.65 -28.83
N VAL A 481 9.71 26.32 -27.77
CA VAL A 481 8.34 26.82 -27.54
C VAL A 481 8.37 28.35 -27.62
N SER A 482 7.70 28.88 -28.64
CA SER A 482 7.66 30.30 -28.96
C SER A 482 6.27 30.81 -28.65
N VAL A 483 6.16 31.70 -27.68
CA VAL A 483 4.91 32.31 -27.22
C VAL A 483 4.96 33.80 -27.50
N ARG A 484 3.85 34.41 -27.93
CA ARG A 484 3.78 35.87 -28.03
C ARG A 484 3.50 36.44 -26.64
N ASP A 485 4.24 37.47 -26.26
CA ASP A 485 3.89 38.27 -25.11
C ASP A 485 2.69 39.17 -25.40
N THR A 486 2.22 39.81 -24.35
CA THR A 486 1.11 40.76 -24.44
C THR A 486 1.45 41.98 -25.29
N ASP A 487 2.68 42.28 -25.65
CA ASP A 487 3.02 43.40 -26.55
C ASP A 487 3.19 42.94 -28.01
N GLY A 488 2.87 41.67 -28.29
CA GLY A 488 2.93 41.05 -29.62
C GLY A 488 4.32 40.56 -30.02
N LYS A 489 5.33 40.72 -29.14
CA LYS A 489 6.70 40.27 -29.36
C LYS A 489 6.81 38.78 -29.10
N VAL A 490 7.53 38.08 -29.97
CA VAL A 490 7.77 36.64 -29.80
C VAL A 490 8.81 36.44 -28.71
N GLN A 491 8.45 35.67 -27.70
CA GLN A 491 9.29 35.25 -26.59
C GLN A 491 9.57 33.75 -26.70
N THR A 492 10.76 33.36 -26.26
CA THR A 492 11.19 31.96 -26.15
C THR A 492 11.65 31.68 -24.72
N PRO A 493 10.74 31.55 -23.74
CA PRO A 493 11.09 31.45 -22.32
C PRO A 493 11.98 30.25 -21.97
N LEU A 494 11.97 29.20 -22.80
CA LEU A 494 12.78 28.00 -22.61
C LEU A 494 14.13 28.06 -23.34
N ALA A 495 14.30 28.96 -24.32
CA ALA A 495 15.56 29.14 -25.02
C ALA A 495 16.36 30.24 -24.33
N VAL A 496 17.03 29.88 -23.23
CA VAL A 496 17.63 30.84 -22.29
C VAL A 496 18.72 31.69 -22.93
N GLY A 497 19.49 31.14 -23.88
CA GLY A 497 20.53 31.86 -24.63
C GLY A 497 21.80 32.06 -23.81
N ASP A 498 22.35 33.27 -23.86
CA ASP A 498 23.52 33.73 -23.09
C ASP A 498 23.17 34.14 -21.65
N ALA A 499 21.88 34.19 -21.30
CA ALA A 499 21.43 34.42 -19.93
C ALA A 499 21.81 33.24 -19.02
N LYS A 500 22.01 33.50 -17.72
CA LYS A 500 22.29 32.46 -16.73
C LYS A 500 21.09 31.55 -16.46
N ALA A 501 19.88 32.11 -16.54
CA ALA A 501 18.63 31.39 -16.37
C ALA A 501 17.44 32.17 -16.93
N SER A 502 16.32 31.48 -17.18
CA SER A 502 14.99 32.06 -17.38
C SER A 502 14.07 31.63 -16.23
N VAL A 503 13.37 32.58 -15.62
CA VAL A 503 12.45 32.38 -14.49
C VAL A 503 11.03 32.60 -14.97
N LEU A 504 10.18 31.60 -14.78
CA LEU A 504 8.80 31.58 -15.23
C LEU A 504 7.88 31.53 -14.01
N PHE A 505 7.18 32.63 -13.74
CA PHE A 505 6.16 32.72 -12.69
C PHE A 505 4.80 32.31 -13.25
N PHE A 506 4.32 31.11 -12.93
CA PHE A 506 3.03 30.65 -13.40
C PHE A 506 1.90 31.21 -12.54
N THR A 507 0.94 31.86 -13.19
CA THR A 507 -0.13 32.63 -12.54
C THR A 507 -1.46 32.53 -13.28
N THR A 508 -2.54 32.95 -12.63
CA THR A 508 -3.86 33.23 -13.23
C THR A 508 -4.36 34.57 -12.71
N THR A 509 -5.29 35.21 -13.42
CA THR A 509 -5.82 36.53 -13.03
C THR A 509 -6.68 36.48 -11.77
N ASP A 510 -7.29 35.32 -11.51
CA ASP A 510 -8.25 35.07 -10.43
C ASP A 510 -7.64 34.44 -9.16
N CYS A 511 -6.35 34.08 -9.16
CA CYS A 511 -5.71 33.44 -8.01
C CYS A 511 -5.28 34.48 -6.96
N PRO A 512 -5.93 34.53 -5.77
CA PRO A 512 -5.61 35.53 -4.75
C PRO A 512 -4.20 35.36 -4.17
N ILE A 513 -3.69 34.13 -4.14
CA ILE A 513 -2.32 33.84 -3.67
C ILE A 513 -1.30 34.35 -4.68
N ALA A 514 -1.51 34.09 -5.98
CA ALA A 514 -0.61 34.54 -7.04
C ALA A 514 -0.58 36.07 -7.13
N ASN A 515 -1.74 36.70 -7.08
CA ASN A 515 -1.89 38.16 -7.04
C ASN A 515 -1.20 38.78 -5.82
N ALA A 516 -1.33 38.15 -4.64
CA ALA A 516 -0.65 38.62 -3.45
C ALA A 516 0.88 38.54 -3.54
N TYR A 517 1.43 37.68 -4.41
CA TYR A 517 2.88 37.57 -4.63
C TYR A 517 3.46 38.65 -5.54
N ALA A 518 2.64 39.46 -6.22
CA ALA A 518 3.14 40.45 -7.17
C ALA A 518 4.20 41.43 -6.60
N PRO A 519 4.08 41.96 -5.36
CA PRO A 519 5.15 42.78 -4.78
C PRO A 519 6.47 42.02 -4.57
N GLU A 520 6.41 40.73 -4.22
CA GLU A 520 7.61 39.91 -4.04
C GLU A 520 8.24 39.56 -5.39
N ILE A 521 7.43 39.26 -6.41
CA ILE A 521 7.90 39.06 -7.78
C ILE A 521 8.62 40.31 -8.27
N ALA A 522 8.04 41.50 -8.10
CA ALA A 522 8.67 42.76 -8.48
C ALA A 522 10.00 42.99 -7.74
N ALA A 523 10.05 42.68 -6.44
CA ALA A 523 11.28 42.77 -5.65
C ALA A 523 12.37 41.81 -6.17
N ILE A 524 12.01 40.56 -6.50
CA ILE A 524 12.95 39.57 -7.06
C ILE A 524 13.46 40.03 -8.42
N VAL A 525 12.58 40.47 -9.32
CA VAL A 525 12.98 40.96 -10.65
C VAL A 525 13.96 42.13 -10.51
N ASN A 526 13.68 43.08 -9.61
CA ASN A 526 14.57 44.21 -9.37
C ASN A 526 15.93 43.80 -8.79
N ASP A 527 15.95 42.90 -7.81
CA ASP A 527 17.18 42.50 -7.12
C ASP A 527 18.12 41.68 -8.02
N PHE A 528 17.58 41.02 -9.05
CA PHE A 528 18.34 40.19 -10.00
C PHE A 528 18.46 40.81 -11.40
N ARG A 529 18.05 42.07 -11.61
CA ARG A 529 18.04 42.72 -12.93
C ARG A 529 19.43 42.78 -13.59
N ASP A 530 20.48 42.96 -12.79
CA ASP A 530 21.87 43.06 -13.25
C ASP A 530 22.60 41.70 -13.23
N SER A 531 21.88 40.60 -12.97
CA SER A 531 22.44 39.25 -12.81
C SER A 531 22.39 38.39 -14.08
N ASN A 532 22.04 38.97 -15.23
CA ASN A 532 21.85 38.27 -16.51
C ASN A 532 20.83 37.10 -16.38
N VAL A 533 19.67 37.37 -15.78
CA VAL A 533 18.56 36.42 -15.63
C VAL A 533 17.33 36.99 -16.32
N ARG A 534 16.60 36.15 -17.07
CA ARG A 534 15.36 36.54 -17.75
C ARG A 534 14.16 36.19 -16.87
N PHE A 535 13.13 37.03 -16.88
CA PHE A 535 11.93 36.83 -16.07
C PHE A 535 10.68 36.90 -16.94
N PHE A 536 9.72 36.01 -16.70
CA PHE A 536 8.44 35.94 -17.40
C PHE A 536 7.29 35.72 -16.41
N ALA A 537 6.20 36.47 -16.58
CA ALA A 537 4.92 36.12 -15.99
C ALA A 537 4.17 35.24 -17.00
N VAL A 538 3.77 34.03 -16.59
CA VAL A 538 3.15 33.02 -17.46
C VAL A 538 1.71 32.81 -17.01
N HIS A 539 0.75 33.32 -17.79
CA HIS A 539 -0.65 33.02 -17.58
C HIS A 539 -1.00 31.67 -18.19
N VAL A 540 -1.59 30.79 -17.38
CA VAL A 540 -1.94 29.40 -17.79
C VAL A 540 -3.42 29.22 -18.13
N ASP A 541 -4.20 30.28 -18.09
CA ASP A 541 -5.62 30.24 -18.43
C ASP A 541 -5.79 30.21 -19.98
N PRO A 542 -6.36 29.13 -20.56
CA PRO A 542 -6.55 28.99 -22.00
C PRO A 542 -7.45 30.06 -22.61
N ASP A 543 -8.37 30.63 -21.83
CA ASP A 543 -9.39 31.56 -22.29
C ASP A 543 -8.99 33.04 -22.07
N LEU A 544 -7.81 33.28 -21.49
CA LEU A 544 -7.33 34.62 -21.19
C LEU A 544 -6.92 35.38 -22.46
N THR A 545 -7.45 36.59 -22.62
CA THR A 545 -7.09 37.49 -23.71
C THR A 545 -5.83 38.30 -23.38
N ALA A 546 -5.11 38.75 -24.42
CA ALA A 546 -3.95 39.63 -24.24
C ALA A 546 -4.30 40.94 -23.54
N ASP A 547 -5.47 41.53 -23.80
CA ASP A 547 -5.95 42.74 -23.11
C ASP A 547 -6.18 42.51 -21.61
N ALA A 548 -6.78 41.37 -21.25
CA ALA A 548 -7.02 41.01 -19.86
C ALA A 548 -5.70 40.76 -19.12
N ALA A 549 -4.74 40.06 -19.76
CA ALA A 549 -3.40 39.86 -19.21
C ALA A 549 -2.64 41.20 -19.03
N ARG A 550 -2.72 42.14 -19.99
CA ARG A 550 -2.13 43.49 -19.85
C ARG A 550 -2.75 44.26 -18.68
N THR A 551 -4.07 44.17 -18.56
CA THR A 551 -4.81 44.86 -17.51
C THR A 551 -4.39 44.35 -16.14
N HIS A 552 -4.34 43.03 -15.98
CA HIS A 552 -3.88 42.37 -14.75
C HIS A 552 -2.43 42.74 -14.41
N ALA A 553 -1.52 42.68 -15.39
CA ALA A 553 -0.12 43.04 -15.15
C ALA A 553 0.04 44.50 -14.70
N LYS A 554 -0.73 45.43 -15.29
CA LYS A 554 -0.75 46.84 -14.88
C LYS A 554 -1.34 47.03 -13.48
N GLU A 555 -2.43 46.34 -13.16
CA GLU A 555 -3.10 46.40 -11.85
C GLU A 555 -2.19 45.90 -10.72
N TYR A 556 -1.45 44.82 -10.95
CA TYR A 556 -0.58 44.20 -9.95
C TYR A 556 0.90 44.64 -10.04
N GLY A 557 1.24 45.56 -10.93
CA GLY A 557 2.60 46.10 -11.08
C GLY A 557 3.64 45.06 -11.55
N LEU A 558 3.21 44.07 -12.35
CA LEU A 558 4.08 43.06 -12.93
C LEU A 558 4.87 43.64 -14.12
N ASN A 559 5.95 44.35 -13.83
CA ASN A 559 6.84 44.97 -14.83
C ASN A 559 7.87 43.98 -15.40
N LEU A 560 7.39 42.91 -16.04
CA LEU A 560 8.18 41.90 -16.74
C LEU A 560 7.40 41.38 -17.95
N PRO A 561 8.05 40.77 -18.96
CA PRO A 561 7.35 40.17 -20.09
C PRO A 561 6.23 39.21 -19.64
N VAL A 562 5.01 39.46 -20.11
CA VAL A 562 3.82 38.65 -19.80
C VAL A 562 3.47 37.79 -20.99
N VAL A 563 3.48 36.48 -20.81
CA VAL A 563 3.15 35.49 -21.85
C VAL A 563 1.91 34.70 -21.46
N ILE A 564 1.16 34.26 -22.46
CA ILE A 564 -0.03 33.42 -22.27
C ILE A 564 0.30 32.02 -22.80
N ASP A 565 0.31 31.05 -21.89
CA ASP A 565 0.53 29.63 -22.19
C ASP A 565 -0.82 28.91 -22.37
N ALA A 566 -1.63 29.36 -23.32
CA ALA A 566 -3.00 28.88 -23.52
C ALA A 566 -3.10 27.38 -23.85
N LYS A 567 -1.99 26.75 -24.28
CA LYS A 567 -1.90 25.33 -24.64
C LYS A 567 -1.12 24.50 -23.63
N HIS A 568 -0.69 25.09 -22.52
CA HIS A 568 0.13 24.44 -21.49
C HIS A 568 1.45 23.85 -22.04
N GLU A 569 2.05 24.49 -23.04
CA GLU A 569 3.33 24.06 -23.62
C GLU A 569 4.49 24.38 -22.67
N LEU A 570 4.46 25.53 -21.99
CA LEU A 570 5.43 25.88 -20.95
C LEU A 570 5.16 25.10 -19.66
N VAL A 571 3.89 24.86 -19.32
CA VAL A 571 3.49 23.96 -18.24
C VAL A 571 4.07 22.56 -18.45
N ALA A 572 3.86 21.96 -19.62
CA ALA A 572 4.36 20.63 -19.94
C ALA A 572 5.89 20.56 -19.93
N ALA A 573 6.56 21.60 -20.43
CA ALA A 573 8.02 21.65 -20.47
C ALA A 573 8.67 21.83 -19.09
N THR A 574 8.02 22.55 -18.18
CA THR A 574 8.56 22.83 -16.83
C THR A 574 8.07 21.86 -15.76
N GLY A 575 6.95 21.17 -16.03
CA GLY A 575 6.32 20.21 -15.12
C GLY A 575 5.67 20.86 -13.90
N VAL A 576 5.35 22.16 -13.96
CA VAL A 576 4.53 22.82 -12.93
C VAL A 576 3.14 22.19 -12.88
N THR A 577 2.54 22.23 -11.70
CA THR A 577 1.28 21.51 -11.41
C THR A 577 0.20 22.41 -10.83
N ARG A 578 0.53 23.65 -10.44
CA ARG A 578 -0.36 24.56 -9.71
C ARG A 578 -0.03 26.04 -9.98
N THR A 579 -0.91 26.96 -9.58
CA THR A 579 -0.64 28.40 -9.52
C THR A 579 -0.89 28.98 -8.12
N PRO A 580 0.02 29.80 -7.55
CA PRO A 580 1.32 30.18 -8.12
C PRO A 580 2.40 29.10 -7.92
N GLU A 581 3.15 28.80 -8.97
CA GLU A 581 4.37 27.97 -8.93
C GLU A 581 5.40 28.64 -9.84
N VAL A 582 6.69 28.56 -9.50
CA VAL A 582 7.77 29.13 -10.32
C VAL A 582 8.65 28.01 -10.86
N ALA A 583 9.15 28.18 -12.09
CA ALA A 583 10.20 27.34 -12.66
C ALA A 583 11.41 28.19 -13.07
N VAL A 584 12.63 27.68 -12.85
CA VAL A 584 13.88 28.31 -13.30
C VAL A 584 14.56 27.36 -14.29
N VAL A 585 14.75 27.81 -15.53
CA VAL A 585 15.30 27.06 -16.65
C VAL A 585 16.70 27.54 -16.97
N LEU A 586 17.64 26.63 -17.22
CA LEU A 586 19.05 26.91 -17.55
C LEU A 586 19.30 26.88 -19.08
N PRO A 587 20.46 27.37 -19.57
CA PRO A 587 20.85 27.34 -21.00
C PRO A 587 20.76 25.99 -21.69
N ASP A 588 20.97 24.90 -20.95
CA ASP A 588 20.87 23.53 -21.46
C ASP A 588 19.43 22.98 -21.50
N GLY A 589 18.43 23.81 -21.12
CA GLY A 589 17.02 23.44 -21.04
C GLY A 589 16.62 22.78 -19.71
N THR A 590 17.54 22.60 -18.76
CA THR A 590 17.26 21.99 -17.46
C THR A 590 16.42 22.91 -16.57
N VAL A 591 15.37 22.38 -15.94
CA VAL A 591 14.64 23.08 -14.86
C VAL A 591 15.43 22.94 -13.55
N ALA A 592 16.20 23.95 -13.18
CA ALA A 592 17.05 23.97 -11.98
C ALA A 592 16.29 24.24 -10.68
N TYR A 593 15.11 24.87 -10.75
CA TYR A 593 14.23 25.08 -9.61
C TYR A 593 12.78 24.97 -10.03
N ARG A 594 11.94 24.32 -9.21
CA ARG A 594 10.49 24.34 -9.37
C ARG A 594 9.77 24.33 -8.03
N GLY A 595 8.92 25.31 -7.76
CA GLY A 595 8.13 25.28 -6.52
C GLY A 595 7.59 26.63 -6.08
N ARG A 596 7.57 26.88 -4.77
CA ARG A 596 7.06 28.13 -4.17
C ARG A 596 8.01 29.30 -4.41
N ILE A 597 7.50 30.52 -4.33
CA ILE A 597 8.35 31.72 -4.33
C ILE A 597 9.06 31.85 -2.97
N ASP A 598 8.28 31.72 -1.88
CA ASP A 598 8.71 31.75 -0.49
C ASP A 598 7.74 30.95 0.40
N ASP A 599 7.93 30.92 1.73
CA ASP A 599 7.04 30.24 2.67
C ASP A 599 5.91 31.10 3.29
N ARG A 600 5.59 32.26 2.70
CA ARG A 600 4.58 33.19 3.23
C ARG A 600 3.16 32.61 3.22
N PHE A 601 2.89 31.64 2.34
CA PHE A 601 1.62 30.90 2.31
C PHE A 601 1.85 29.43 2.67
N PRO A 602 1.69 29.03 3.95
CA PRO A 602 1.89 27.64 4.39
C PRO A 602 0.70 26.72 4.07
N GLY A 603 -0.40 27.24 3.54
CA GLY A 603 -1.60 26.48 3.17
C GLY A 603 -2.69 27.38 2.61
N LEU A 604 -3.70 26.80 1.97
CA LEU A 604 -4.84 27.56 1.42
C LEU A 604 -5.55 28.34 2.55
N GLY A 605 -5.82 29.62 2.32
CA GLY A 605 -6.44 30.52 3.30
C GLY A 605 -5.51 30.98 4.45
N LYS A 606 -4.22 30.61 4.44
CA LYS A 606 -3.26 30.99 5.49
C LYS A 606 -2.16 31.89 4.91
N LYS A 607 -1.89 33.02 5.57
CA LYS A 607 -0.82 33.96 5.19
C LYS A 607 0.00 34.36 6.43
N LYS A 608 1.32 34.22 6.35
CA LYS A 608 2.26 34.75 7.36
C LYS A 608 2.48 36.24 7.12
N GLN A 609 2.79 36.99 8.19
CA GLN A 609 3.14 38.41 8.08
C GLN A 609 4.44 38.62 7.27
N ALA A 610 5.42 37.72 7.43
CA ALA A 610 6.67 37.72 6.69
C ALA A 610 7.09 36.28 6.35
N ALA A 611 7.78 36.13 5.22
CA ALA A 611 8.45 34.88 4.87
C ALA A 611 9.69 34.68 5.73
N LYS A 612 9.90 33.46 6.21
CA LYS A 612 11.14 33.01 6.85
C LYS A 612 12.07 32.36 5.83
N GLU A 613 11.52 31.59 4.91
CA GLU A 613 12.26 30.93 3.83
C GLU A 613 12.02 31.66 2.51
N ARG A 614 13.10 31.97 1.77
CA ARG A 614 13.07 32.72 0.51
C ARG A 614 13.53 31.83 -0.65
N ASP A 615 12.81 30.76 -0.92
CA ASP A 615 13.28 29.63 -1.73
C ASP A 615 13.72 30.02 -3.14
N LEU A 616 12.91 30.82 -3.86
CA LEU A 616 13.28 31.28 -5.20
C LEU A 616 14.52 32.18 -5.17
N ARG A 617 14.61 33.10 -4.19
CA ARG A 617 15.78 33.98 -4.05
C ARG A 617 17.03 33.17 -3.75
N ASN A 618 16.95 32.18 -2.86
CA ASN A 618 18.05 31.28 -2.54
C ASN A 618 18.51 30.51 -3.79
N ALA A 619 17.57 30.03 -4.61
CA ALA A 619 17.88 29.38 -5.88
C ALA A 619 18.59 30.32 -6.86
N LEU A 620 18.09 31.53 -7.05
CA LEU A 620 18.68 32.51 -7.96
C LEU A 620 20.05 33.00 -7.47
N THR A 621 20.22 33.28 -6.17
CA THR A 621 21.52 33.65 -5.59
C THR A 621 22.57 32.57 -5.84
N ALA A 622 22.21 31.30 -5.65
CA ALA A 622 23.13 30.19 -5.91
C ALA A 622 23.50 30.09 -7.40
N LEU A 623 22.52 30.19 -8.31
CA LEU A 623 22.75 30.11 -9.75
C LEU A 623 23.59 31.28 -10.27
N VAL A 624 23.32 32.50 -9.80
CA VAL A 624 24.08 33.69 -10.21
C VAL A 624 25.53 33.61 -9.74
N ALA A 625 25.78 32.98 -8.58
CA ALA A 625 27.12 32.68 -8.08
C ALA A 625 27.81 31.50 -8.80
N GLY A 626 27.17 30.86 -9.78
CA GLY A 626 27.71 29.69 -10.50
C GLY A 626 27.60 28.38 -9.70
N GLY A 627 26.86 28.38 -8.60
CA GLY A 627 26.59 27.23 -7.76
C GLY A 627 25.38 26.42 -8.22
N THR A 628 25.08 25.35 -7.49
CA THR A 628 23.88 24.54 -7.69
C THR A 628 22.75 25.02 -6.79
N VAL A 629 21.50 24.90 -7.25
CA VAL A 629 20.32 25.26 -6.45
C VAL A 629 20.22 24.32 -5.24
N PRO A 630 20.30 24.82 -3.99
CA PRO A 630 20.33 23.96 -2.79
C PRO A 630 19.05 23.14 -2.59
N THR A 631 17.90 23.74 -2.91
CA THR A 631 16.58 23.12 -2.81
C THR A 631 15.89 23.23 -4.16
N PRO A 632 16.16 22.31 -5.12
CA PRO A 632 15.67 22.43 -6.49
C PRO A 632 14.16 22.22 -6.62
N ARG A 633 13.49 21.70 -5.58
CA ARG A 633 12.03 21.57 -5.56
C ARG A 633 11.43 21.88 -4.19
N THR A 634 10.38 22.68 -4.20
CA THR A 634 9.56 22.98 -3.02
C THR A 634 8.08 22.82 -3.35
N GLU A 635 7.24 22.58 -2.35
CA GLU A 635 5.80 22.46 -2.58
C GLU A 635 5.15 23.84 -2.66
N ALA A 636 4.57 24.16 -3.81
CA ALA A 636 3.78 25.37 -4.01
C ALA A 636 2.36 25.22 -3.45
N VAL A 637 1.90 26.24 -2.74
CA VAL A 637 0.54 26.34 -2.19
C VAL A 637 -0.30 27.19 -3.13
N GLY A 638 -1.24 26.55 -3.82
CA GLY A 638 -2.02 27.18 -4.89
C GLY A 638 -3.16 26.32 -5.39
N CYS A 639 -3.92 26.79 -6.38
CA CYS A 639 -4.93 25.97 -7.04
C CYS A 639 -4.28 25.07 -8.11
N SER A 640 -4.91 23.95 -8.45
CA SER A 640 -4.50 23.16 -9.63
C SER A 640 -4.63 23.98 -10.91
N LEU A 641 -3.86 23.64 -11.93
CA LEU A 641 -3.92 24.35 -13.22
C LEU A 641 -5.32 24.23 -13.86
N PRO A 642 -5.80 25.27 -14.57
CA PRO A 642 -7.02 25.18 -15.37
C PRO A 642 -6.97 24.03 -16.37
N THR A 643 -8.07 23.31 -16.56
CA THR A 643 -8.10 22.22 -17.54
C THR A 643 -8.08 22.77 -18.95
N LEU A 644 -7.26 22.20 -19.84
CA LEU A 644 -7.35 22.51 -21.26
C LEU A 644 -8.72 22.05 -21.81
N PRO A 645 -9.37 22.84 -22.68
CA PRO A 645 -10.57 22.39 -23.36
C PRO A 645 -10.26 21.12 -24.16
N VAL A 646 -11.09 20.09 -23.95
CA VAL A 646 -10.99 18.82 -24.69
C VAL A 646 -11.22 19.12 -26.17
N ARG A 647 -10.20 18.91 -27.00
CA ARG A 647 -10.31 19.01 -28.46
C ARG A 647 -10.67 17.68 -29.07
#